data_AF-A0A6A6EWR2-F1
#
_entry.id   AF-A0A6A6EWR2-F1
#
_cell.length_a   1.000
_cell.length_b   1.000
_cell.length_c   1.000
_cell.angle_alpha   90.00
_cell.angle_beta   90.00
_cell.angle_gamma   90.00
#
_symmetry.space_group_name_H-M   'P 1'
#
loop_
_entity.id
_entity.type
_entity.pdbx_description
1 polymer ?
#
loop_
_entity_poly.entity_id
_entity_poly.type
_entity_poly.pdbx_seq_one_letter_code
_entity_poly.pdbx_strand_id
1 'polypeptide(L)'
;MKFFIDESPVLFPYPRIYPEQYAYMCDLKRTLDAGGHCVLEMPSGTGKTVSLLSLIVAYQQFHPEKRKLIYCSRTMSEIEKALAELKALMKYRTEQLGYEEEFRGLGLTSRKNLCLHPSVKREKSGSVVDARCRSLTAGFVKEKKERGEDVELCVYHDNLDLLEPHNLIPPGVWTLDGMLRYGEQQKQCPYFTARRMMPYCNVIIYSYHYLLDPKIAERVSKELSKDCIVVFDEAHNIDNVCIESLSIDLTEDSLRKATRGVNNLDRKITEMKSTDAEKLQNEYAKLVEGLREAEEARDENAFMANPVLPDDLLKEAVPGNIRRAEHFVAFLKRFIEYLKTRMRVLHVISETPPSFLNHLRELTFIERKPLRFCAERLTSLVRTLELTNIEDFQPLQEVATFATLVATYESGFLLILEPFESETATVPNPVLHFTCLDAAIAIKPVFERFSSVIVTSGTMSPLDMYPRMLNFSTVVQESFTMTLARKSFLPMIVDRGNDQTEVTSQFQNRNDPPVVRNYGTLLIEFCKLTPDGVVVFFPSYLYMESIISMWQGMGILDTVWKYKLILVETPDAQETSLALETYRTACNNGRGAVLLCVARGKVSEGIDFDHHYGRTVLCIGVPFQYTESRILKARLEFLRETYRIRESDFLSFDAMRHAAQCLGRVIRGKDDYGIMVLADRRFGRKITQLPKWIQMGMDAKNDKLSIDQAVGRAKAFLKEMTVPWSRSEQEGMSTWSLEELEKHQAKKKEAIIQGADVRMLEGRAEAMEVVEEDEFGGADIDEVMADLDA
;
A
#
# COMPACT_ATOMS: atom_id res chain seq x y z
N MET A 1 -26.87 -13.03 11.75
CA MET A 1 -27.64 -12.22 12.71
C MET A 1 -28.28 -11.05 11.97
N LYS A 2 -29.54 -10.70 12.26
CA LYS A 2 -30.22 -9.53 11.69
C LYS A 2 -30.47 -8.51 12.78
N PHE A 3 -29.93 -7.30 12.64
CA PHE A 3 -30.17 -6.20 13.59
C PHE A 3 -30.28 -4.88 12.84
N PHE A 4 -30.70 -3.82 13.53
CA PHE A 4 -30.88 -2.49 12.95
C PHE A 4 -29.82 -1.53 13.48
N ILE A 5 -29.26 -0.71 12.58
CA ILE A 5 -28.48 0.47 12.93
C ILE A 5 -29.32 1.67 12.49
N ASP A 6 -29.89 2.36 13.47
CA ASP A 6 -31.02 3.29 13.32
C ASP A 6 -32.15 2.63 12.49
N GLU A 7 -32.36 3.04 11.24
CA GLU A 7 -33.41 2.50 10.36
C GLU A 7 -32.91 1.41 9.38
N SER A 8 -31.61 1.21 9.24
CA SER A 8 -31.04 0.33 8.22
C SER A 8 -30.89 -1.12 8.73
N PRO A 9 -31.50 -2.13 8.07
CA PRO A 9 -31.36 -3.53 8.46
C PRO A 9 -30.02 -4.10 8.01
N VAL A 10 -29.18 -4.49 8.97
CA VAL A 10 -27.89 -5.13 8.72
C VAL A 10 -28.01 -6.65 8.88
N LEU A 11 -27.66 -7.38 7.83
CA LEU A 11 -27.51 -8.84 7.85
C LEU A 11 -26.04 -9.18 8.05
N PHE A 12 -25.68 -9.55 9.27
CA PHE A 12 -24.32 -9.92 9.63
C PHE A 12 -24.13 -11.45 9.51
N PRO A 13 -23.07 -11.94 8.84
CA PRO A 13 -22.93 -13.36 8.47
C PRO A 13 -22.52 -14.27 9.63
N TYR A 14 -22.43 -13.73 10.84
CA TYR A 14 -22.14 -14.48 12.06
C TYR A 14 -23.32 -14.42 13.04
N PRO A 15 -23.45 -15.39 13.95
CA PRO A 15 -24.51 -15.42 14.95
C PRO A 15 -24.30 -14.39 16.08
N ARG A 16 -23.06 -13.92 16.27
CA ARG A 16 -22.66 -12.97 17.32
C ARG A 16 -21.83 -11.85 16.72
N ILE A 17 -21.78 -10.72 17.41
CA ILE A 17 -21.06 -9.51 17.01
C ILE A 17 -20.15 -9.05 18.17
N TYR A 18 -19.03 -8.40 17.85
CA TYR A 18 -18.21 -7.74 18.87
C TYR A 18 -18.70 -6.31 19.15
N PRO A 19 -18.58 -5.83 20.40
CA PRO A 19 -18.90 -4.44 20.76
C PRO A 19 -18.27 -3.41 19.81
N GLU A 20 -16.96 -3.58 19.54
CA GLU A 20 -16.20 -2.71 18.67
C GLU A 20 -16.65 -2.78 17.19
N GLN A 21 -17.11 -3.94 16.71
CA GLN A 21 -17.68 -4.07 15.36
C GLN A 21 -18.96 -3.25 15.23
N TYR A 22 -19.81 -3.25 16.26
CA TYR A 22 -21.04 -2.46 16.28
C TYR A 22 -20.75 -0.96 16.32
N ALA A 23 -19.83 -0.53 17.19
CA ALA A 23 -19.41 0.87 17.28
C ALA A 23 -18.84 1.37 15.94
N TYR A 24 -17.98 0.57 15.31
CA TYR A 24 -17.43 0.87 13.98
C TYR A 24 -18.51 1.00 12.91
N MET A 25 -19.49 0.10 12.88
CA MET A 25 -20.60 0.22 11.95
C MET A 25 -21.45 1.47 12.21
N CYS A 26 -21.64 1.88 13.46
CA CYS A 26 -22.34 3.13 13.77
C CYS A 26 -21.60 4.36 13.23
N ASP A 27 -20.28 4.45 13.44
CA ASP A 27 -19.47 5.59 13.00
C ASP A 27 -19.23 5.62 11.49
N LEU A 28 -19.11 4.44 10.87
CA LEU A 28 -19.07 4.32 9.42
C LEU A 28 -20.40 4.82 8.81
N LYS A 29 -21.54 4.41 9.38
CA LYS A 29 -22.85 4.87 8.92
C LYS A 29 -23.00 6.39 9.06
N ARG A 30 -22.62 6.97 10.20
CA ARG A 30 -22.63 8.43 10.41
C ARG A 30 -21.82 9.17 9.35
N THR A 31 -20.68 8.60 8.94
CA THR A 31 -19.86 9.18 7.86
C THR A 31 -20.59 9.14 6.52
N LEU A 32 -21.22 8.01 6.19
CA LEU A 32 -21.97 7.84 4.94
C LEU A 32 -23.20 8.75 4.86
N ASP A 33 -23.90 8.93 5.98
CA ASP A 33 -25.08 9.79 6.11
C ASP A 33 -24.71 11.28 6.02
N ALA A 34 -23.62 11.70 6.68
CA ALA A 34 -23.16 13.09 6.68
C ALA A 34 -22.56 13.52 5.33
N GLY A 35 -22.00 12.59 4.57
CA GLY A 35 -21.27 12.87 3.34
C GLY A 35 -19.91 13.51 3.63
N GLY A 36 -18.85 12.70 3.68
CA GLY A 36 -17.48 13.18 3.80
C GLY A 36 -16.49 12.04 4.02
N HIS A 37 -15.26 12.40 4.40
CA HIS A 37 -14.19 11.44 4.61
C HIS A 37 -14.08 11.04 6.09
N CYS A 38 -13.62 9.83 6.38
CA CYS A 38 -13.32 9.41 7.75
C CYS A 38 -12.03 8.61 7.85
N VAL A 39 -11.46 8.64 9.06
CA VAL A 39 -10.28 7.86 9.43
C VAL A 39 -10.66 7.01 10.63
N LEU A 40 -10.67 5.69 10.46
CA LEU A 40 -11.11 4.74 11.49
C LEU A 40 -10.01 3.74 11.80
N GLU A 41 -9.53 3.74 13.04
CA GLU A 41 -8.57 2.74 13.54
C GLU A 41 -9.30 1.57 14.20
N MET A 42 -9.23 0.39 13.58
CA MET A 42 -9.89 -0.83 14.06
C MET A 42 -8.86 -1.93 14.33
N PRO A 43 -8.70 -2.43 15.57
CA PRO A 43 -7.66 -3.41 15.90
C PRO A 43 -7.69 -4.65 15.01
N SER A 44 -6.50 -5.19 14.73
CA SER A 44 -6.35 -6.42 13.95
C SER A 44 -7.10 -7.60 14.59
N GLY A 45 -7.69 -8.46 13.75
CA GLY A 45 -8.39 -9.67 14.21
C GLY A 45 -9.82 -9.47 14.75
N THR A 46 -10.35 -8.25 14.66
CA THR A 46 -11.72 -7.94 15.10
C THR A 46 -12.77 -8.06 13.98
N GLY A 47 -12.41 -8.55 12.79
CA GLY A 47 -13.36 -8.76 11.68
C GLY A 47 -13.79 -7.49 10.94
N LYS A 48 -12.89 -6.49 10.85
CA LYS A 48 -13.06 -5.20 10.17
C LYS A 48 -13.66 -5.29 8.77
N THR A 49 -13.14 -6.17 7.91
CA THR A 49 -13.59 -6.31 6.52
C THR A 49 -15.05 -6.79 6.47
N VAL A 50 -15.40 -7.79 7.29
CA VAL A 50 -16.78 -8.28 7.38
C VAL A 50 -17.75 -7.20 7.87
N SER A 51 -17.41 -6.47 8.94
CA SER A 51 -18.29 -5.41 9.46
C SER A 51 -18.47 -4.27 8.45
N LEU A 52 -17.39 -3.87 7.76
CA LEU A 52 -17.45 -2.88 6.69
C LEU A 52 -18.33 -3.36 5.53
N LEU A 53 -18.09 -4.56 4.99
CA LEU A 53 -18.86 -5.08 3.85
C LEU A 53 -20.34 -5.29 4.22
N SER A 54 -20.63 -5.78 5.42
CA SER A 54 -21.99 -6.01 5.89
C SER A 54 -22.81 -4.72 5.94
N LEU A 55 -22.21 -3.64 6.44
CA LEU A 55 -22.86 -2.34 6.52
C LEU A 55 -23.02 -1.68 5.15
N ILE A 56 -21.98 -1.67 4.31
CA ILE A 56 -22.06 -1.00 3.01
C ILE A 56 -23.06 -1.71 2.09
N VAL A 57 -23.09 -3.05 2.09
CA VAL A 57 -24.10 -3.80 1.33
C VAL A 57 -25.50 -3.52 1.88
N ALA A 58 -25.68 -3.43 3.20
CA ALA A 58 -26.96 -3.03 3.79
C ALA A 58 -27.37 -1.61 3.36
N TYR A 59 -26.43 -0.67 3.35
CA TYR A 59 -26.64 0.71 2.93
C TYR A 59 -27.06 0.80 1.46
N GLN A 60 -26.37 0.07 0.58
CA GLN A 60 -26.67 -0.02 -0.87
C GLN A 60 -28.07 -0.57 -1.16
N GLN A 61 -28.57 -1.49 -0.34
CA GLN A 61 -29.89 -2.09 -0.53
C GLN A 61 -31.02 -1.28 0.13
N PHE A 62 -30.72 -0.57 1.22
CA PHE A 62 -31.71 0.25 1.93
C PHE A 62 -31.98 1.59 1.22
N HIS A 63 -30.94 2.24 0.71
CA HIS A 63 -31.08 3.52 0.03
C HIS A 63 -31.38 3.36 -1.48
N PRO A 64 -32.27 4.18 -2.06
CA PRO A 64 -32.57 4.12 -3.50
C PRO A 64 -31.37 4.54 -4.36
N GLU A 65 -30.51 5.40 -3.84
CA GLU A 65 -29.22 5.76 -4.45
C GLU A 65 -28.22 4.62 -4.23
N LYS A 66 -28.17 3.68 -5.17
CA LYS A 66 -27.21 2.55 -5.14
C LYS A 66 -25.78 3.03 -5.40
N ARG A 67 -25.14 3.60 -4.38
CA ARG A 67 -23.73 4.02 -4.43
C ARG A 67 -22.82 2.81 -4.58
N LYS A 68 -22.01 2.77 -5.63
CA LYS A 68 -21.04 1.69 -5.87
C LYS A 68 -19.94 1.70 -4.80
N LEU A 69 -19.56 0.53 -4.32
CA LEU A 69 -18.44 0.36 -3.39
C LEU A 69 -17.17 0.06 -4.17
N ILE A 70 -16.13 0.83 -3.88
CA ILE A 70 -14.76 0.62 -4.33
C ILE A 70 -13.94 0.25 -3.11
N TYR A 71 -13.55 -1.02 -3.02
CA TYR A 71 -12.67 -1.52 -1.98
C TYR A 71 -11.23 -1.58 -2.50
N CYS A 72 -10.36 -0.80 -1.88
CA CYS A 72 -8.96 -0.74 -2.20
C CYS A 72 -8.16 -1.44 -1.11
N SER A 73 -7.40 -2.46 -1.50
CA SER A 73 -6.46 -3.17 -0.62
C SER A 73 -5.04 -3.00 -1.13
N ARG A 74 -4.04 -3.36 -0.32
CA ARG A 74 -2.64 -3.26 -0.75
C ARG A 74 -2.21 -4.49 -1.54
N THR A 75 -2.45 -5.68 -0.98
CA THR A 75 -1.90 -6.94 -1.52
C THR A 75 -2.95 -7.80 -2.22
N MET A 76 -2.50 -8.70 -3.11
CA MET A 76 -3.39 -9.63 -3.82
C MET A 76 -4.10 -10.61 -2.87
N SER A 77 -3.41 -11.07 -1.82
CA SER A 77 -3.97 -11.98 -0.83
C SER A 77 -5.11 -11.35 -0.04
N GLU A 78 -5.03 -10.05 0.26
CA GLU A 78 -6.14 -9.31 0.87
C GLU A 78 -7.33 -9.15 -0.08
N ILE A 79 -7.09 -8.86 -1.37
CA ILE A 79 -8.15 -8.79 -2.39
C ILE A 79 -8.92 -10.11 -2.45
N GLU A 80 -8.23 -11.25 -2.46
CA GLU A 80 -8.86 -12.57 -2.46
C GLU A 80 -9.66 -12.85 -1.19
N LYS A 81 -9.12 -12.48 -0.02
CA LYS A 81 -9.83 -12.61 1.27
C LYS A 81 -11.10 -11.76 1.29
N ALA A 82 -11.03 -10.50 0.88
CA ALA A 82 -12.19 -9.61 0.83
C ALA A 82 -13.28 -10.14 -0.14
N LEU A 83 -12.88 -10.71 -1.29
CA LEU A 83 -13.82 -11.36 -2.22
C LEU A 83 -14.46 -12.62 -1.62
N ALA A 84 -13.68 -13.42 -0.89
CA ALA A 84 -14.19 -14.61 -0.21
C ALA A 84 -15.20 -14.26 0.90
N GLU A 85 -14.90 -13.22 1.69
CA GLU A 85 -15.80 -12.71 2.73
C GLU A 85 -17.07 -12.11 2.13
N LEU A 86 -16.96 -11.33 1.04
CA LEU A 86 -18.12 -10.81 0.32
C LEU A 86 -19.00 -11.93 -0.23
N LYS A 87 -18.40 -13.00 -0.75
CA LYS A 87 -19.12 -14.18 -1.23
C LYS A 87 -19.86 -14.89 -0.10
N ALA A 88 -19.21 -15.05 1.06
CA ALA A 88 -19.83 -15.64 2.25
C ALA A 88 -21.01 -14.79 2.76
N LEU A 89 -20.85 -13.46 2.78
CA LEU A 89 -21.90 -12.52 3.13
C LEU A 89 -23.11 -12.65 2.19
N MET A 90 -22.89 -12.64 0.87
CA MET A 90 -23.99 -12.76 -0.10
C MET A 90 -24.70 -14.11 0.00
N LYS A 91 -23.96 -15.20 0.21
CA LYS A 91 -24.56 -16.53 0.46
C LYS A 91 -25.46 -16.52 1.69
N TYR A 92 -24.98 -15.93 2.79
CA TYR A 92 -25.77 -15.79 4.02
C TYR A 92 -27.04 -14.97 3.78
N ARG A 93 -26.96 -13.88 2.99
CA ARG A 93 -28.11 -13.07 2.63
C ARG A 93 -29.16 -13.85 1.83
N THR A 94 -28.74 -14.63 0.83
CA THR A 94 -29.65 -15.49 0.05
C THR A 94 -30.38 -16.48 0.96
N GLU A 95 -29.67 -17.11 1.90
CA GLU A 95 -30.25 -18.05 2.87
C GLU A 95 -31.28 -17.38 3.80
N GLN A 96 -31.04 -16.13 4.22
CA GLN A 96 -31.95 -15.39 5.11
C GLN A 96 -33.15 -14.76 4.39
N LEU A 97 -32.98 -14.33 3.13
CA LEU A 97 -34.03 -13.66 2.36
C LEU A 97 -34.88 -14.63 1.54
N GLY A 98 -34.36 -15.82 1.21
CA GLY A 98 -35.07 -16.83 0.42
C GLY A 98 -35.10 -16.56 -1.09
N TYR A 99 -34.39 -15.54 -1.57
CA TYR A 99 -34.21 -15.25 -3.00
C TYR A 99 -32.80 -14.71 -3.26
N GLU A 100 -32.32 -14.85 -4.50
CA GLU A 100 -31.03 -14.29 -4.93
C GLU A 100 -31.21 -12.83 -5.37
N GLU A 101 -30.51 -11.92 -4.69
CA GLU A 101 -30.46 -10.52 -5.07
C GLU A 101 -29.62 -10.34 -6.34
N GLU A 102 -30.01 -9.41 -7.22
CA GLU A 102 -29.18 -9.01 -8.36
C GLU A 102 -27.98 -8.18 -7.87
N PHE A 103 -26.92 -8.90 -7.50
CA PHE A 103 -25.69 -8.32 -6.95
C PHE A 103 -24.47 -8.81 -7.71
N ARG A 104 -23.57 -7.89 -8.06
CA ARG A 104 -22.33 -8.18 -8.78
C ARG A 104 -21.14 -7.67 -7.99
N GLY A 105 -20.32 -8.61 -7.52
CA GLY A 105 -19.04 -8.34 -6.86
C GLY A 105 -17.88 -8.86 -7.71
N LEU A 106 -16.88 -8.01 -7.96
CA LEU A 106 -15.79 -8.33 -8.88
C LEU A 106 -14.41 -7.97 -8.28
N GLY A 107 -13.46 -8.88 -8.44
CA GLY A 107 -12.04 -8.62 -8.20
C GLY A 107 -11.31 -8.17 -9.46
N LEU A 108 -10.50 -7.12 -9.36
CA LEU A 108 -9.64 -6.65 -10.45
C LEU A 108 -8.18 -6.70 -10.03
N THR A 109 -7.35 -7.31 -10.87
CA THR A 109 -5.89 -7.41 -10.70
C THR A 109 -5.15 -7.24 -12.04
N SER A 110 -3.84 -7.45 -12.03
CA SER A 110 -2.98 -7.28 -13.20
C SER A 110 -3.23 -8.34 -14.27
N ARG A 111 -2.82 -8.04 -15.52
CA ARG A 111 -2.94 -9.01 -16.64
C ARG A 111 -2.15 -10.28 -16.37
N LYS A 112 -1.03 -10.18 -15.65
CA LYS A 112 -0.21 -11.34 -15.23
C LYS A 112 -1.03 -12.39 -14.48
N ASN A 113 -1.98 -11.96 -13.65
CA ASN A 113 -2.76 -12.86 -12.82
C ASN A 113 -4.05 -13.35 -13.51
N LEU A 114 -4.56 -12.59 -14.48
CA LEU A 114 -5.83 -12.86 -15.17
C LEU A 114 -5.68 -13.39 -16.61
N CYS A 115 -4.46 -13.57 -17.12
CA CYS A 115 -4.23 -14.04 -18.48
C CYS A 115 -4.35 -15.58 -18.61
N LEU A 116 -5.13 -16.03 -19.59
CA LEU A 116 -5.28 -17.45 -19.95
C LEU A 116 -4.47 -17.84 -21.19
N HIS A 117 -3.93 -16.89 -21.94
CA HIS A 117 -3.22 -17.18 -23.19
C HIS A 117 -1.92 -17.96 -22.92
N PRO A 118 -1.71 -19.14 -23.52
CA PRO A 118 -0.64 -20.05 -23.12
C PRO A 118 0.77 -19.50 -23.37
N SER A 119 0.98 -18.68 -24.40
CA SER A 119 2.27 -18.02 -24.65
C SER A 119 2.55 -16.89 -23.67
N VAL A 120 1.52 -16.13 -23.29
CA VAL A 120 1.66 -14.94 -22.43
C VAL A 120 1.74 -15.33 -20.96
N LYS A 121 0.96 -16.33 -20.52
CA LYS A 121 0.90 -16.81 -19.14
C LYS A 121 2.24 -17.36 -18.62
N ARG A 122 3.13 -17.79 -19.52
CA ARG A 122 4.46 -18.32 -19.16
C ARG A 122 5.45 -17.23 -18.72
N GLU A 123 5.16 -15.99 -19.07
CA GLU A 123 6.06 -14.87 -18.80
C GLU A 123 6.03 -14.48 -17.32
N LYS A 124 7.22 -14.24 -16.75
CA LYS A 124 7.36 -13.90 -15.32
C LYS A 124 7.15 -12.41 -15.04
N SER A 125 7.50 -11.54 -15.99
CA SER A 125 7.43 -10.09 -15.83
C SER A 125 6.06 -9.54 -16.25
N GLY A 126 5.48 -8.66 -15.42
CA GLY A 126 4.21 -8.01 -15.73
C GLY A 126 4.28 -7.12 -16.97
N SER A 127 5.38 -6.37 -17.16
CA SER A 127 5.56 -5.48 -18.31
C SER A 127 5.58 -6.24 -19.65
N VAL A 128 6.24 -7.40 -19.67
CA VAL A 128 6.29 -8.31 -20.82
C VAL A 128 4.91 -8.89 -21.12
N VAL A 129 4.18 -9.31 -20.07
CA VAL A 129 2.79 -9.79 -20.22
C VAL A 129 1.91 -8.72 -20.86
N ASP A 130 2.03 -7.47 -20.43
CA ASP A 130 1.22 -6.38 -20.96
C ASP A 130 1.56 -6.07 -22.42
N ALA A 131 2.85 -6.06 -22.78
CA ALA A 131 3.32 -5.84 -24.15
C ALA A 131 2.85 -6.96 -25.09
N ARG A 132 3.02 -8.22 -24.67
CA ARG A 132 2.57 -9.40 -25.45
C ARG A 132 1.05 -9.45 -25.58
N CYS A 133 0.30 -9.16 -24.52
CA CYS A 133 -1.15 -9.05 -24.59
C CYS A 133 -1.56 -8.03 -25.65
N ARG A 134 -0.93 -6.84 -25.65
CA ARG A 134 -1.20 -5.80 -26.67
C ARG A 134 -0.83 -6.23 -28.08
N SER A 135 0.27 -6.96 -28.28
CA SER A 135 0.63 -7.47 -29.62
C SER A 135 -0.43 -8.41 -30.22
N LEU A 136 -1.29 -9.00 -29.37
CA LEU A 136 -2.37 -9.91 -29.78
C LEU A 136 -3.76 -9.25 -29.81
N THR A 137 -3.95 -8.11 -29.13
CA THR A 137 -5.27 -7.46 -28.99
C THR A 137 -5.36 -6.08 -29.64
N ALA A 138 -4.25 -5.49 -30.09
CA ALA A 138 -4.28 -4.14 -30.65
C ALA A 138 -5.16 -4.05 -31.90
N GLY A 139 -5.95 -2.97 -32.01
CA GLY A 139 -6.90 -2.77 -33.11
C GLY A 139 -6.28 -2.88 -34.51
N PHE A 140 -5.07 -2.36 -34.72
CA PHE A 140 -4.37 -2.48 -36.00
C PHE A 140 -4.01 -3.93 -36.37
N VAL A 141 -3.84 -4.82 -35.39
CA VAL A 141 -3.61 -6.26 -35.64
C VAL A 141 -4.90 -6.93 -36.09
N LYS A 142 -6.04 -6.55 -35.50
CA LYS A 142 -7.37 -6.99 -35.97
C LYS A 142 -7.62 -6.54 -37.41
N GLU A 143 -7.34 -5.27 -37.73
CA GLU A 143 -7.44 -4.73 -39.10
C GLU A 143 -6.49 -5.42 -40.11
N LYS A 144 -5.30 -5.85 -39.68
CA LYS A 144 -4.37 -6.64 -40.53
C LYS A 144 -4.94 -8.02 -40.85
N LYS A 145 -5.53 -8.68 -39.85
CA LYS A 145 -6.19 -9.97 -40.06
C LYS A 145 -7.40 -9.85 -40.99
N GLU A 146 -8.20 -8.80 -40.83
CA GLU A 146 -9.33 -8.50 -41.71
C GLU A 146 -8.89 -8.23 -43.16
N ARG A 147 -7.70 -7.65 -43.35
CA ARG A 147 -7.05 -7.49 -44.67
C ARG A 147 -6.47 -8.79 -45.25
N GLY A 148 -6.54 -9.90 -44.51
CA GLY A 148 -6.06 -11.21 -44.95
C GLY A 148 -4.58 -11.48 -44.68
N GLU A 149 -3.92 -10.65 -43.86
CA GLU A 149 -2.55 -10.92 -43.41
C GLU A 149 -2.53 -12.02 -42.33
N ASP A 150 -1.50 -12.88 -42.36
CA ASP A 150 -1.32 -13.96 -41.38
C ASP A 150 -0.80 -13.40 -40.05
N VAL A 151 -1.73 -12.98 -39.19
CA VAL A 151 -1.45 -12.46 -37.85
C VAL A 151 -2.24 -13.22 -36.78
N GLU A 152 -1.55 -13.56 -35.69
CA GLU A 152 -2.15 -14.26 -34.56
C GLU A 152 -2.95 -13.28 -33.69
N LEU A 153 -4.19 -13.64 -33.35
CA LEU A 153 -5.03 -12.88 -32.41
C LEU A 153 -5.30 -13.70 -31.16
N CYS A 154 -5.56 -13.00 -30.06
CA CYS A 154 -5.98 -13.65 -28.83
C CYS A 154 -7.43 -14.16 -28.97
N VAL A 155 -7.59 -15.49 -29.05
CA VAL A 155 -8.90 -16.17 -29.10
C VAL A 155 -9.82 -15.73 -27.96
N TYR A 156 -9.28 -15.59 -26.76
CA TYR A 156 -10.05 -15.21 -25.57
C TYR A 156 -10.59 -13.78 -25.62
N HIS A 157 -9.89 -12.85 -26.29
CA HIS A 157 -10.31 -11.46 -26.40
C HIS A 157 -11.37 -11.30 -27.49
N ASP A 158 -11.16 -11.92 -28.65
CA ASP A 158 -12.06 -11.80 -29.81
C ASP A 158 -13.47 -12.33 -29.49
N ASN A 159 -13.54 -13.41 -28.70
CA ASN A 159 -14.81 -13.97 -28.23
C ASN A 159 -15.62 -13.04 -27.31
N LEU A 160 -15.01 -12.00 -26.72
CA LEU A 160 -15.73 -11.05 -25.88
C LEU A 160 -16.64 -10.12 -26.68
N ASP A 161 -16.34 -9.89 -27.95
CA ASP A 161 -17.14 -9.04 -28.83
C ASP A 161 -18.44 -9.76 -29.28
N LEU A 162 -18.58 -11.06 -29.00
CA LEU A 162 -19.78 -11.86 -29.30
C LEU A 162 -20.93 -11.65 -28.31
N LEU A 163 -20.64 -11.10 -27.13
CA LEU A 163 -21.62 -10.90 -26.05
C LEU A 163 -21.71 -9.43 -25.67
N GLU A 164 -22.90 -9.01 -25.23
CA GLU A 164 -23.07 -7.66 -24.72
C GLU A 164 -22.29 -7.45 -23.40
N PRO A 165 -21.68 -6.27 -23.19
CA PRO A 165 -20.85 -6.00 -22.02
C PRO A 165 -21.52 -6.24 -20.68
N HIS A 166 -22.85 -6.12 -20.58
CA HIS A 166 -23.58 -6.30 -19.31
C HIS A 166 -23.84 -7.77 -18.95
N ASN A 167 -23.63 -8.70 -19.89
CA ASN A 167 -23.98 -10.12 -19.76
C ASN A 167 -22.76 -11.05 -19.88
N LEU A 168 -21.56 -10.52 -19.70
CA LEU A 168 -20.33 -11.31 -19.78
C LEU A 168 -20.23 -12.32 -18.63
N ILE A 169 -20.69 -11.93 -17.43
CA ILE A 169 -20.75 -12.80 -16.25
C ILE A 169 -22.14 -12.73 -15.62
N PRO A 170 -22.68 -13.85 -15.12
CA PRO A 170 -23.95 -13.83 -14.42
C PRO A 170 -23.81 -13.12 -13.05
N PRO A 171 -24.93 -12.66 -12.47
CA PRO A 171 -24.97 -12.09 -11.12
C PRO A 171 -24.31 -13.03 -10.10
N GLY A 172 -23.58 -12.44 -9.16
CA GLY A 172 -22.81 -13.17 -8.17
C GLY A 172 -21.50 -12.46 -7.80
N VAL A 173 -20.83 -13.03 -6.81
CA VAL A 173 -19.50 -12.58 -6.37
C VAL A 173 -18.44 -13.48 -6.98
N TRP A 174 -17.57 -12.88 -7.80
CA TRP A 174 -16.54 -13.58 -8.55
C TRP A 174 -15.17 -13.37 -7.90
N THR A 175 -14.60 -14.46 -7.37
CA THR A 175 -13.19 -14.50 -6.97
C THR A 175 -12.29 -14.55 -8.21
N LEU A 176 -11.01 -14.20 -8.05
CA LEU A 176 -10.04 -14.22 -9.16
C LEU A 176 -9.95 -15.61 -9.80
N ASP A 177 -9.81 -16.66 -9.00
CA ASP A 177 -9.84 -18.05 -9.45
C ASP A 177 -11.16 -18.46 -10.11
N GLY A 178 -12.29 -17.98 -9.57
CA GLY A 178 -13.60 -18.23 -10.14
C GLY A 178 -13.71 -17.65 -11.55
N MET A 179 -13.19 -16.44 -11.73
CA MET A 179 -13.18 -15.74 -13.02
C MET A 179 -12.23 -16.40 -14.03
N LEU A 180 -11.06 -16.88 -13.59
CA LEU A 180 -10.14 -17.66 -14.42
C LEU A 180 -10.80 -18.95 -14.93
N ARG A 181 -11.43 -19.72 -14.05
CA ARG A 181 -12.13 -20.97 -14.41
C ARG A 181 -13.29 -20.71 -15.38
N TYR A 182 -14.06 -19.65 -15.13
CA TYR A 182 -15.16 -19.27 -16.02
C TYR A 182 -14.67 -18.83 -17.40
N GLY A 183 -13.61 -18.02 -17.45
CA GLY A 183 -12.99 -17.59 -18.70
C GLY A 183 -12.40 -18.75 -19.51
N GLU A 184 -11.88 -19.79 -18.83
CA GLU A 184 -11.41 -21.01 -19.49
C GLU A 184 -12.57 -21.82 -20.11
N GLN A 185 -13.67 -21.97 -19.36
CA GLN A 185 -14.87 -22.70 -19.82
C GLN A 185 -15.56 -22.00 -21.00
N GLN A 186 -15.73 -20.68 -20.91
CA GLN A 186 -16.42 -19.88 -21.93
C GLN A 186 -15.47 -19.38 -23.04
N LYS A 187 -14.17 -19.69 -22.94
CA LYS A 187 -13.10 -19.17 -23.82
C LYS A 187 -13.13 -17.64 -23.94
N GLN A 188 -13.29 -16.96 -22.81
CA GLN A 188 -13.34 -15.50 -22.70
C GLN A 188 -12.15 -14.99 -21.91
N CYS A 189 -11.70 -13.76 -22.17
CA CYS A 189 -10.56 -13.18 -21.48
C CYS A 189 -10.98 -12.58 -20.12
N PRO A 190 -10.55 -13.17 -18.98
CA PRO A 190 -10.97 -12.73 -17.64
C PRO A 190 -10.64 -11.26 -17.36
N TYR A 191 -9.48 -10.79 -17.82
CA TYR A 191 -9.05 -9.41 -17.61
C TYR A 191 -9.96 -8.39 -18.29
N PHE A 192 -10.28 -8.59 -19.56
CA PHE A 192 -11.15 -7.67 -20.30
C PHE A 192 -12.62 -7.84 -19.91
N THR A 193 -13.05 -9.04 -19.51
CA THR A 193 -14.35 -9.27 -18.88
C THR A 193 -14.50 -8.43 -17.62
N ALA A 194 -13.53 -8.49 -16.70
CA ALA A 194 -13.54 -7.70 -15.47
C ALA A 194 -13.64 -6.19 -15.76
N ARG A 195 -12.86 -5.72 -16.74
CA ARG A 195 -12.85 -4.31 -17.13
C ARG A 195 -14.18 -3.86 -17.73
N ARG A 196 -14.72 -4.58 -18.72
CA ARG A 196 -16.00 -4.22 -19.38
C ARG A 196 -17.20 -4.31 -18.42
N MET A 197 -17.13 -5.17 -17.40
CA MET A 197 -18.17 -5.31 -16.37
C MET A 197 -18.10 -4.26 -15.26
N MET A 198 -16.99 -3.53 -15.13
CA MET A 198 -16.74 -2.57 -14.05
C MET A 198 -17.88 -1.53 -13.86
N PRO A 199 -18.49 -0.96 -14.92
CA PRO A 199 -19.60 -0.03 -14.76
C PRO A 199 -20.84 -0.66 -14.12
N TYR A 200 -21.09 -1.95 -14.34
CA TYR A 200 -22.28 -2.69 -13.93
C TYR A 200 -22.17 -3.40 -12.58
N CYS A 201 -21.01 -3.37 -11.92
CA CYS A 201 -20.78 -4.00 -10.62
C CYS A 201 -21.24 -3.12 -9.46
N ASN A 202 -21.74 -3.74 -8.38
CA ASN A 202 -22.08 -3.04 -7.13
C ASN A 202 -20.86 -2.85 -6.23
N VAL A 203 -19.96 -3.84 -6.23
CA VAL A 203 -18.73 -3.84 -5.45
C VAL A 203 -17.56 -4.22 -6.35
N ILE A 204 -16.50 -3.43 -6.26
CA ILE A 204 -15.25 -3.66 -6.99
C ILE A 204 -14.10 -3.66 -6.00
N ILE A 205 -13.27 -4.71 -6.06
CA ILE A 205 -12.13 -4.89 -5.16
C ILE A 205 -10.85 -4.88 -5.99
N TYR A 206 -9.95 -3.92 -5.75
CA TYR A 206 -8.66 -3.82 -6.44
C TYR A 206 -7.55 -3.20 -5.58
N SER A 207 -6.35 -3.09 -6.14
CA SER A 207 -5.18 -2.54 -5.42
C SER A 207 -5.15 -1.01 -5.40
N TYR A 208 -4.56 -0.40 -4.37
CA TYR A 208 -4.33 1.06 -4.27
C TYR A 208 -3.78 1.69 -5.54
N HIS A 209 -2.84 1.00 -6.20
CA HIS A 209 -2.18 1.51 -7.40
C HIS A 209 -3.18 1.81 -8.53
N TYR A 210 -4.32 1.13 -8.60
CA TYR A 210 -5.33 1.41 -9.62
C TYR A 210 -6.06 2.74 -9.42
N LEU A 211 -6.05 3.28 -8.20
CA LEU A 211 -6.71 4.55 -7.86
C LEU A 211 -5.72 5.69 -7.65
N LEU A 212 -4.52 5.39 -7.16
CA LEU A 212 -3.49 6.39 -6.83
C LEU A 212 -2.45 6.57 -7.92
N ASP A 213 -2.12 5.53 -8.69
CA ASP A 213 -1.21 5.70 -9.83
C ASP A 213 -1.96 6.44 -10.92
N PRO A 214 -1.57 7.66 -11.26
CA PRO A 214 -2.31 8.45 -12.23
C PRO A 214 -2.34 7.84 -13.63
N LYS A 215 -1.33 7.05 -14.00
CA LYS A 215 -1.26 6.35 -15.29
C LYS A 215 -2.38 5.32 -15.43
N ILE A 216 -2.91 4.82 -14.32
CA ILE A 216 -3.96 3.79 -14.28
C ILE A 216 -5.29 4.41 -13.86
N ALA A 217 -5.24 5.28 -12.85
CA ALA A 217 -6.39 5.93 -12.25
C ALA A 217 -7.22 6.71 -13.26
N GLU A 218 -6.62 7.39 -14.24
CA GLU A 218 -7.40 8.14 -15.23
C GLU A 218 -8.38 7.22 -15.99
N ARG A 219 -7.96 5.99 -16.32
CA ARG A 219 -8.80 5.02 -17.03
C ARG A 219 -9.89 4.43 -16.16
N VAL A 220 -9.50 3.97 -14.97
CA VAL A 220 -10.41 3.31 -14.03
C VAL A 220 -11.42 4.33 -13.50
N SER A 221 -10.93 5.51 -13.14
CA SER A 221 -11.77 6.55 -12.56
C SER A 221 -12.79 7.06 -13.57
N LYS A 222 -12.47 7.29 -14.86
CA LYS A 222 -13.45 7.73 -15.88
C LYS A 222 -14.71 6.87 -15.95
N GLU A 223 -14.60 5.56 -15.70
CA GLU A 223 -15.73 4.62 -15.69
C GLU A 223 -16.58 4.65 -14.40
N LEU A 224 -16.14 5.39 -13.37
CA LEU A 224 -16.75 5.46 -12.04
C LEU A 224 -17.45 6.80 -11.78
N SER A 225 -18.65 6.75 -11.22
CA SER A 225 -19.40 7.94 -10.82
C SER A 225 -18.81 8.62 -9.58
N LYS A 226 -19.13 9.90 -9.37
CA LYS A 226 -18.68 10.68 -8.19
C LYS A 226 -19.32 10.19 -6.87
N ASP A 227 -20.49 9.55 -6.97
CA ASP A 227 -21.25 9.05 -5.82
C ASP A 227 -20.75 7.70 -5.29
N CYS A 228 -19.60 7.20 -5.76
CA CYS A 228 -19.01 5.97 -5.23
C CYS A 228 -18.48 6.16 -3.79
N ILE A 229 -18.56 5.09 -3.01
CA ILE A 229 -17.93 4.97 -1.69
C ILE A 229 -16.58 4.31 -1.89
N VAL A 230 -15.50 5.00 -1.53
CA VAL A 230 -14.13 4.46 -1.60
C VAL A 230 -13.67 4.05 -0.21
N VAL A 231 -13.13 2.84 -0.10
CA VAL A 231 -12.56 2.31 1.13
C VAL A 231 -11.10 1.96 0.90
N PHE A 232 -10.19 2.59 1.66
CA PHE A 232 -8.80 2.18 1.77
C PHE A 232 -8.63 1.30 3.00
N ASP A 233 -8.43 0.01 2.79
CA ASP A 233 -8.19 -0.98 3.84
C ASP A 233 -6.70 -1.23 4.04
N GLU A 234 -6.20 -1.22 5.28
CA GLU A 234 -4.78 -1.27 5.66
C GLU A 234 -3.97 -0.04 5.19
N ALA A 235 -4.62 1.12 5.21
CA ALA A 235 -4.13 2.38 4.65
C ALA A 235 -2.96 3.05 5.42
N HIS A 236 -2.23 2.30 6.24
CA HIS A 236 -1.12 2.85 7.02
C HIS A 236 0.02 3.35 6.13
N ASN A 237 0.26 2.77 4.94
CA ASN A 237 1.35 3.15 4.01
C ASN A 237 0.90 3.98 2.80
N ILE A 238 -0.27 4.63 2.88
CA ILE A 238 -0.82 5.41 1.75
C ILE A 238 0.12 6.53 1.28
N ASP A 239 0.85 7.15 2.21
CA ASP A 239 1.83 8.20 1.93
C ASP A 239 2.98 7.71 1.06
N ASN A 240 3.53 6.53 1.37
CA ASN A 240 4.61 5.93 0.60
C ASN A 240 4.12 5.54 -0.80
N VAL A 241 2.91 4.99 -0.93
CA VAL A 241 2.32 4.62 -2.24
C VAL A 241 2.12 5.85 -3.13
N CYS A 242 1.65 6.97 -2.56
CA CYS A 242 1.53 8.24 -3.28
C CYS A 242 2.88 8.74 -3.79
N ILE A 243 3.91 8.69 -2.93
CA ILE A 243 5.27 9.14 -3.27
C ILE A 243 5.89 8.26 -4.36
N GLU A 244 5.80 6.94 -4.22
CA GLU A 244 6.33 5.98 -5.21
C GLU A 244 5.65 6.11 -6.57
N SER A 245 4.35 6.44 -6.60
CA SER A 245 3.60 6.55 -7.85
C SER A 245 4.03 7.73 -8.72
N LEU A 246 4.53 8.81 -8.11
CA LEU A 246 4.97 10.04 -8.80
C LEU A 246 6.49 10.17 -8.90
N SER A 247 7.25 9.36 -8.16
CA SER A 247 8.72 9.39 -8.19
C SER A 247 9.27 8.56 -9.35
N ILE A 248 10.40 8.97 -9.92
CA ILE A 248 11.06 8.28 -11.03
C ILE A 248 12.56 8.26 -10.80
N ASP A 249 13.16 7.08 -10.92
CA ASP A 249 14.61 6.90 -10.87
C ASP A 249 15.16 6.64 -12.27
N LEU A 250 16.13 7.45 -12.68
CA LEU A 250 16.84 7.31 -13.95
C LEU A 250 18.27 6.84 -13.70
N THR A 251 18.62 5.68 -14.25
CA THR A 251 19.97 5.11 -14.21
C THR A 251 20.70 5.33 -15.55
N GLU A 252 22.03 5.23 -15.54
CA GLU A 252 22.83 5.27 -16.77
C GLU A 252 22.39 4.19 -17.77
N ASP A 253 22.05 3.01 -17.25
CA ASP A 253 21.52 1.89 -18.04
C ASP A 253 20.18 2.21 -18.70
N SER A 254 19.27 2.85 -17.97
CA SER A 254 18.00 3.34 -18.53
C SER A 254 18.24 4.34 -19.66
N LEU A 255 19.16 5.30 -19.50
CA LEU A 255 19.50 6.28 -20.55
C LEU A 255 20.17 5.64 -21.77
N ARG A 256 21.04 4.64 -21.56
CA ARG A 256 21.67 3.87 -22.65
C ARG A 256 20.63 3.11 -23.45
N LYS A 257 19.67 2.44 -22.78
CA LYS A 257 18.55 1.76 -23.44
C LYS A 257 17.62 2.77 -24.14
N ALA A 258 17.31 3.91 -23.52
CA ALA A 258 16.52 4.97 -24.13
C ALA A 258 17.17 5.51 -25.41
N THR A 259 18.50 5.66 -25.43
CA THR A 259 19.25 6.06 -26.65
C THR A 259 19.06 5.07 -27.79
N ARG A 260 19.12 3.76 -27.50
CA ARG A 260 18.84 2.71 -28.49
C ARG A 260 17.39 2.76 -28.96
N GLY A 261 16.45 2.96 -28.03
CA GLY A 261 15.03 3.14 -28.33
C GLY A 261 14.77 4.30 -29.28
N VAL A 262 15.39 5.46 -29.04
CA VAL A 262 15.25 6.63 -29.92
C VAL A 262 15.87 6.42 -31.30
N ASN A 263 17.02 5.75 -31.39
CA ASN A 263 17.63 5.42 -32.68
C ASN A 263 16.79 4.42 -33.50
N ASN A 264 16.18 3.44 -32.81
CA ASN A 264 15.24 2.52 -33.44
C ASN A 264 13.98 3.25 -33.93
N LEU A 265 13.47 4.20 -33.14
CA LEU A 265 12.34 5.05 -33.51
C LEU A 265 12.65 5.88 -34.75
N ASP A 266 13.84 6.48 -34.81
CA ASP A 266 14.33 7.28 -35.95
C ASP A 266 14.41 6.45 -37.23
N ARG A 267 14.95 5.23 -37.15
CA ARG A 267 14.97 4.30 -38.28
C ARG A 267 13.57 3.94 -38.75
N LYS A 268 12.66 3.63 -37.82
CA LYS A 268 11.27 3.27 -38.12
C LYS A 268 10.50 4.42 -38.79
N ILE A 269 10.73 5.66 -38.35
CA ILE A 269 10.14 6.86 -38.96
C ILE A 269 10.68 7.03 -40.38
N THR A 270 11.98 6.82 -40.58
CA THR A 270 12.60 6.91 -41.92
C THR A 270 12.04 5.83 -42.86
N GLU A 271 11.86 4.60 -42.38
CA GLU A 271 11.20 3.50 -43.11
C GLU A 271 9.74 3.85 -43.44
N MET A 272 8.95 4.33 -42.48
CA MET A 272 7.55 4.69 -42.70
C MET A 272 7.42 5.89 -43.66
N LYS A 273 8.37 6.82 -43.67
CA LYS A 273 8.37 7.94 -44.62
C LYS A 273 8.56 7.48 -46.07
N SER A 274 9.34 6.42 -46.30
CA SER A 274 9.54 5.87 -47.65
C SER A 274 8.41 4.95 -48.09
N THR A 275 7.70 4.31 -47.16
CA THR A 275 6.56 3.42 -47.46
C THR A 275 5.22 4.15 -47.46
N ASP A 276 4.87 4.83 -46.37
CA ASP A 276 3.53 5.39 -46.10
C ASP A 276 3.60 6.81 -45.50
N ALA A 277 4.05 7.79 -46.29
CA ALA A 277 4.15 9.19 -45.84
C ALA A 277 2.79 9.81 -45.46
N GLU A 278 1.68 9.34 -46.06
CA GLU A 278 0.33 9.83 -45.80
C GLU A 278 -0.11 9.62 -44.35
N LYS A 279 0.26 8.49 -43.71
CA LYS A 279 -0.07 8.24 -42.29
C LYS A 279 0.53 9.29 -41.36
N LEU A 280 1.78 9.67 -41.60
CA LEU A 280 2.47 10.71 -40.82
C LEU A 280 1.88 12.10 -41.07
N GLN A 281 1.44 12.40 -42.30
CA GLN A 281 0.74 13.65 -42.61
C GLN A 281 -0.65 13.72 -41.97
N ASN A 282 -1.39 12.61 -41.95
CA ASN A 282 -2.67 12.50 -41.27
C ASN A 282 -2.52 12.67 -39.75
N GLU A 283 -1.47 12.10 -39.15
CA GLU A 283 -1.16 12.36 -37.74
C GLU A 283 -0.87 13.85 -37.50
N TYR A 284 -0.05 14.46 -38.36
CA TYR A 284 0.26 15.90 -38.25
C TYR A 284 -1.01 16.76 -38.32
N ALA A 285 -1.93 16.48 -39.23
CA ALA A 285 -3.21 17.17 -39.34
C ALA A 285 -4.05 17.03 -38.06
N LYS A 286 -4.17 15.81 -37.53
CA LYS A 286 -4.87 15.55 -36.25
C LYS A 286 -4.27 16.32 -35.08
N LEU A 287 -2.95 16.42 -35.01
CA LEU A 287 -2.25 17.18 -33.96
C LEU A 287 -2.42 18.70 -34.10
N VAL A 288 -2.77 19.19 -35.30
CA VAL A 288 -3.05 20.62 -35.56
C VAL A 288 -4.49 20.98 -35.19
N GLU A 289 -5.45 20.08 -35.46
CA GLU A 289 -6.87 20.26 -35.14
C GLU A 289 -7.16 20.18 -33.63
N GLY A 290 -6.29 19.50 -32.87
CA GLY A 290 -6.35 19.41 -31.42
C GLY A 290 -6.56 17.97 -30.94
N LEU A 291 -6.01 17.64 -29.77
CA LEU A 291 -5.96 16.27 -29.25
C LEU A 291 -7.35 15.67 -28.91
N ARG A 292 -8.35 16.50 -28.57
CA ARG A 292 -9.62 16.02 -27.98
C ARG A 292 -10.54 15.24 -28.93
N GLU A 293 -10.73 15.66 -30.17
CA GLU A 293 -11.71 14.99 -31.05
C GLU A 293 -11.23 13.60 -31.55
N ALA A 294 -9.91 13.35 -31.53
CA ALA A 294 -9.33 12.08 -31.95
C ALA A 294 -9.19 11.05 -30.81
N GLU A 295 -9.10 11.50 -29.55
CA GLU A 295 -9.03 10.61 -28.37
C GLU A 295 -10.41 10.10 -27.94
N GLU A 296 -11.46 10.93 -28.01
CA GLU A 296 -12.83 10.55 -27.58
C GLU A 296 -13.45 9.42 -28.43
N ALA A 297 -12.93 9.11 -29.64
CA ALA A 297 -13.61 8.24 -30.60
C ALA A 297 -13.19 6.74 -30.63
N ARG A 298 -12.07 6.32 -30.01
CA ARG A 298 -11.56 4.91 -30.15
C ARG A 298 -10.79 4.40 -28.91
N ASP A 299 -11.36 4.55 -27.73
CA ASP A 299 -10.63 4.54 -26.45
C ASP A 299 -10.40 3.17 -25.77
N GLU A 300 -10.65 2.03 -26.42
CA GLU A 300 -10.39 0.71 -25.80
C GLU A 300 -8.89 0.30 -25.80
N ASN A 301 -8.07 0.92 -26.67
CA ASN A 301 -6.73 0.46 -27.02
C ASN A 301 -5.56 1.36 -26.54
N ALA A 302 -5.81 2.37 -25.71
CA ALA A 302 -4.76 3.20 -25.13
C ALA A 302 -3.94 2.41 -24.09
N PHE A 303 -2.65 2.14 -24.37
CA PHE A 303 -1.72 1.48 -23.42
C PHE A 303 -0.99 2.48 -22.52
N MET A 304 -0.75 3.71 -23.00
CA MET A 304 -0.15 4.79 -22.23
C MET A 304 -1.24 5.77 -21.80
N ALA A 305 -1.36 6.01 -20.49
CA ALA A 305 -2.14 7.12 -19.95
C ALA A 305 -1.13 8.07 -19.32
N ASN A 306 -1.54 9.34 -19.30
CA ASN A 306 -0.67 10.44 -18.96
C ASN A 306 -0.40 10.41 -17.44
N PRO A 307 0.85 10.60 -16.98
CA PRO A 307 1.04 11.06 -15.60
C PRO A 307 0.29 12.39 -15.44
N VAL A 308 -0.50 12.54 -14.36
CA VAL A 308 -1.42 13.67 -14.07
C VAL A 308 -0.97 14.95 -14.75
N LEU A 309 -1.58 15.26 -15.88
CA LEU A 309 -1.64 16.63 -16.34
C LEU A 309 -2.95 17.20 -15.79
N PRO A 310 -2.94 18.39 -15.18
CA PRO A 310 -4.16 19.15 -14.94
C PRO A 310 -5.08 19.10 -16.16
N ASP A 311 -6.39 18.92 -15.96
CA ASP A 311 -7.41 18.84 -17.04
C ASP A 311 -7.37 20.05 -17.99
N ASP A 312 -6.78 21.16 -17.55
CA ASP A 312 -6.57 22.36 -18.34
C ASP A 312 -5.44 22.25 -19.38
N LEU A 313 -4.45 21.39 -19.17
CA LEU A 313 -3.38 21.12 -20.14
C LEU A 313 -3.84 20.22 -21.29
N LEU A 314 -4.81 19.32 -21.04
CA LEU A 314 -5.42 18.46 -22.07
C LEU A 314 -6.21 19.26 -23.13
N LYS A 315 -6.52 20.53 -22.85
CA LYS A 315 -7.23 21.44 -23.77
C LYS A 315 -6.29 22.19 -24.72
N GLU A 316 -4.98 22.15 -24.49
CA GLU A 316 -4.01 22.89 -25.30
C GLU A 316 -3.51 22.07 -26.49
N ALA A 317 -3.33 22.75 -27.64
CA ALA A 317 -2.75 22.11 -28.82
C ALA A 317 -1.25 21.85 -28.64
N VAL A 318 -0.79 20.71 -29.16
CA VAL A 318 0.63 20.34 -29.13
C VAL A 318 1.49 21.43 -29.79
N PRO A 319 2.60 21.86 -29.14
CA PRO A 319 3.50 22.88 -29.67
C PRO A 319 4.05 22.54 -31.04
N GLY A 320 4.09 23.53 -31.94
CA GLY A 320 4.55 23.37 -33.33
C GLY A 320 5.91 22.67 -33.49
N ASN A 321 6.82 22.92 -32.54
CA ASN A 321 8.20 22.41 -32.54
C ASN A 321 8.28 20.87 -32.43
N ILE A 322 7.28 20.20 -31.85
CA ILE A 322 7.25 18.74 -31.65
C ILE A 322 6.18 18.02 -32.48
N ARG A 323 5.45 18.74 -33.35
CA ARG A 323 4.41 18.13 -34.20
C ARG A 323 5.01 17.15 -35.21
N ARG A 324 6.12 17.50 -35.86
CA ARG A 324 6.79 16.59 -36.80
C ARG A 324 7.62 15.55 -36.05
N ALA A 325 7.49 14.28 -36.44
CA ALA A 325 8.18 13.16 -35.80
C ALA A 325 9.71 13.32 -35.79
N GLU A 326 10.31 13.81 -36.89
CA GLU A 326 11.77 14.04 -36.99
C GLU A 326 12.27 15.07 -35.95
N HIS A 327 11.54 16.17 -35.77
CA HIS A 327 11.89 17.20 -34.79
C HIS A 327 11.71 16.67 -33.36
N PHE A 328 10.68 15.86 -33.11
CA PHE A 328 10.47 15.24 -31.81
C PHE A 328 11.59 14.23 -31.46
N VAL A 329 12.03 13.42 -32.42
CA VAL A 329 13.18 12.51 -32.21
C VAL A 329 14.46 13.30 -31.95
N ALA A 330 14.75 14.35 -32.73
CA ALA A 330 15.90 15.19 -32.51
C ALA A 330 15.87 15.88 -31.13
N PHE A 331 14.68 16.34 -30.71
CA PHE A 331 14.42 16.88 -29.38
C PHE A 331 14.72 15.85 -28.28
N LEU A 332 14.20 14.63 -28.39
CA LEU A 332 14.44 13.55 -27.43
C LEU A 332 15.92 13.17 -27.35
N LYS A 333 16.62 13.08 -28.50
CA LYS A 333 18.07 12.84 -28.52
C LYS A 333 18.82 13.92 -27.74
N ARG A 334 18.50 15.20 -27.99
CA ARG A 334 19.11 16.33 -27.27
C ARG A 334 18.84 16.28 -25.76
N PHE A 335 17.62 15.96 -25.37
CA PHE A 335 17.24 15.83 -23.96
C PHE A 335 17.95 14.68 -23.25
N ILE A 336 18.04 13.50 -23.88
CA ILE A 336 18.76 12.34 -23.33
C ILE A 336 20.25 12.64 -23.18
N GLU A 337 20.89 13.30 -24.16
CA GLU A 337 22.30 13.68 -24.05
C GLU A 337 22.55 14.73 -22.95
N TYR A 338 21.60 15.64 -22.73
CA TYR A 338 21.65 16.54 -21.58
C TYR A 338 21.59 15.76 -20.25
N LEU A 339 20.67 14.81 -20.12
CA LEU A 339 20.57 13.97 -18.92
C LEU A 339 21.86 13.18 -18.67
N LYS A 340 22.45 12.58 -19.71
CA LYS A 340 23.75 11.91 -19.61
C LYS A 340 24.85 12.87 -19.16
N THR A 341 24.86 14.10 -19.67
CA THR A 341 25.85 15.11 -19.28
C THR A 341 25.70 15.47 -17.81
N ARG A 342 24.45 15.60 -17.31
CA ARG A 342 24.18 15.84 -15.88
C ARG A 342 24.61 14.66 -15.00
N MET A 343 24.37 13.42 -15.43
CA MET A 343 24.73 12.22 -14.67
C MET A 343 26.24 11.94 -14.58
N ARG A 344 27.08 12.66 -15.33
CA ARG A 344 28.55 12.54 -15.25
C ARG A 344 29.18 13.30 -14.09
N VAL A 345 28.40 14.07 -13.35
CA VAL A 345 28.90 14.82 -12.20
C VAL A 345 29.29 13.86 -11.08
N LEU A 346 30.43 14.12 -10.42
CA LEU A 346 31.00 13.25 -9.37
C LEU A 346 30.61 13.64 -7.93
N HIS A 347 29.87 14.74 -7.76
CA HIS A 347 29.35 15.16 -6.46
C HIS A 347 27.82 15.07 -6.43
N VAL A 348 27.27 14.89 -5.23
CA VAL A 348 25.83 14.88 -5.02
C VAL A 348 25.28 16.28 -5.27
N ILE A 349 24.21 16.37 -6.07
CA ILE A 349 23.51 17.64 -6.35
C ILE A 349 22.04 17.47 -5.97
N SER A 350 21.49 18.46 -5.27
CA SER A 350 20.04 18.61 -5.07
C SER A 350 19.55 19.88 -5.76
N GLU A 351 18.52 19.77 -6.59
CA GLU A 351 17.97 20.89 -7.37
C GLU A 351 16.44 20.86 -7.37
N THR A 352 15.83 22.03 -7.38
CA THR A 352 14.39 22.17 -7.59
C THR A 352 14.06 22.05 -9.09
N PRO A 353 12.86 21.55 -9.46
CA PRO A 353 12.46 21.44 -10.86
C PRO A 353 12.60 22.74 -11.68
N PRO A 354 12.23 23.94 -11.16
CA PRO A 354 12.45 25.19 -11.89
C PRO A 354 13.92 25.50 -12.17
N SER A 355 14.82 25.21 -11.21
CA SER A 355 16.27 25.42 -11.37
C SER A 355 16.82 24.50 -12.47
N PHE A 356 16.43 23.23 -12.44
CA PHE A 356 16.78 22.26 -13.47
C PHE A 356 16.28 22.66 -14.86
N LEU A 357 15.04 23.15 -14.97
CA LEU A 357 14.48 23.62 -16.24
C LEU A 357 15.18 24.86 -16.78
N ASN A 358 15.61 25.79 -15.90
CA ASN A 358 16.38 26.97 -16.30
C ASN A 358 17.75 26.56 -16.87
N HIS A 359 18.46 25.66 -16.18
CA HIS A 359 19.74 25.14 -16.65
C HIS A 359 19.61 24.35 -17.97
N LEU A 360 18.53 23.56 -18.11
CA LEU A 360 18.21 22.88 -19.35
C LEU A 360 18.00 23.86 -20.52
N ARG A 361 17.27 24.96 -20.28
CA ARG A 361 17.02 25.99 -21.28
C ARG A 361 18.31 26.68 -21.71
N GLU A 362 19.21 26.97 -20.78
CA GLU A 362 20.50 27.63 -21.06
C GLU A 362 21.43 26.77 -21.94
N LEU A 363 21.51 25.46 -21.69
CA LEU A 363 22.41 24.58 -22.45
C LEU A 363 21.82 24.06 -23.77
N THR A 364 20.52 23.76 -23.80
CA THR A 364 19.90 23.03 -24.92
C THR A 364 18.88 23.83 -25.72
N PHE A 365 18.51 25.02 -25.23
CA PHE A 365 17.41 25.86 -25.75
C PHE A 365 16.06 25.13 -25.80
N ILE A 366 15.88 24.11 -24.96
CA ILE A 366 14.60 23.42 -24.78
C ILE A 366 13.73 24.26 -23.85
N GLU A 367 12.55 24.65 -24.35
CA GLU A 367 11.54 25.33 -23.55
C GLU A 367 10.74 24.35 -22.68
N ARG A 368 10.12 24.88 -21.63
CA ARG A 368 9.25 24.12 -20.72
C ARG A 368 8.01 23.54 -21.41
N LYS A 369 7.38 24.30 -22.32
CA LYS A 369 6.10 23.91 -22.91
C LYS A 369 6.19 22.61 -23.73
N PRO A 370 7.18 22.41 -24.63
CA PRO A 370 7.37 21.13 -25.32
C PRO A 370 7.57 19.91 -24.40
N LEU A 371 8.23 20.07 -23.25
CA LEU A 371 8.48 18.97 -22.30
C LEU A 371 7.18 18.43 -21.68
N ARG A 372 6.19 19.29 -21.44
CA ARG A 372 4.88 18.90 -20.88
C ARG A 372 4.11 17.92 -21.77
N PHE A 373 4.26 18.01 -23.09
CA PHE A 373 3.56 17.15 -24.05
C PHE A 373 4.40 15.94 -24.48
N CYS A 374 5.54 15.68 -23.83
CA CYS A 374 6.49 14.67 -24.28
C CYS A 374 5.93 13.24 -24.19
N ALA A 375 5.27 12.90 -23.07
CA ALA A 375 4.65 11.58 -22.87
C ALA A 375 3.50 11.32 -23.87
N GLU A 376 2.64 12.31 -24.07
CA GLU A 376 1.54 12.25 -25.05
C GLU A 376 2.05 12.12 -26.48
N ARG A 377 3.04 12.94 -26.87
CA ARG A 377 3.58 12.89 -28.23
C ARG A 377 4.22 11.54 -28.53
N LEU A 378 4.96 10.98 -27.58
CA LEU A 378 5.52 9.63 -27.71
C LEU A 378 4.41 8.58 -27.83
N THR A 379 3.34 8.72 -27.05
CA THR A 379 2.17 7.84 -27.10
C THR A 379 1.50 7.83 -28.47
N SER A 380 1.24 9.01 -29.03
CA SER A 380 0.69 9.18 -30.37
C SER A 380 1.59 8.52 -31.41
N LEU A 381 2.90 8.79 -31.35
CA LEU A 381 3.86 8.31 -32.33
C LEU A 381 3.99 6.77 -32.32
N VAL A 382 4.00 6.15 -31.13
CA VAL A 382 4.03 4.68 -31.00
C VAL A 382 2.77 4.03 -31.59
N ARG A 383 1.60 4.68 -31.47
CA ARG A 383 0.36 4.21 -32.11
C ARG A 383 0.46 4.33 -33.63
N THR A 384 0.90 5.48 -34.14
CA THR A 384 1.05 5.75 -35.59
C THR A 384 2.03 4.80 -36.26
N LEU A 385 3.13 4.46 -35.58
CA LEU A 385 4.17 3.54 -36.08
C LEU A 385 3.81 2.05 -35.96
N GLU A 386 2.65 1.71 -35.39
CA GLU A 386 2.18 0.32 -35.21
C GLU A 386 3.26 -0.61 -34.59
N LEU A 387 3.98 -0.10 -33.59
CA LEU A 387 5.10 -0.84 -32.98
C LEU A 387 4.58 -2.03 -32.16
N THR A 388 5.09 -3.23 -32.49
CA THR A 388 4.74 -4.49 -31.82
C THR A 388 5.57 -4.75 -30.55
N ASN A 389 6.86 -4.40 -30.56
CA ASN A 389 7.77 -4.61 -29.43
C ASN A 389 7.89 -3.35 -28.59
N ILE A 390 6.98 -3.16 -27.63
CA ILE A 390 6.93 -1.96 -26.78
C ILE A 390 7.99 -2.01 -25.66
N GLU A 391 8.45 -3.21 -25.30
CA GLU A 391 9.49 -3.42 -24.29
C GLU A 391 10.76 -2.61 -24.57
N ASP A 392 11.17 -2.53 -25.84
CA ASP A 392 12.35 -1.78 -26.28
C ASP A 392 12.21 -0.26 -26.05
N PHE A 393 10.97 0.23 -25.90
CA PHE A 393 10.65 1.65 -25.72
C PHE A 393 10.29 2.00 -24.28
N GLN A 394 10.24 1.03 -23.34
CA GLN A 394 9.91 1.31 -21.93
C GLN A 394 10.88 2.34 -21.30
N PRO A 395 12.21 2.23 -21.45
CA PRO A 395 13.13 3.23 -20.88
C PRO A 395 12.97 4.62 -21.54
N LEU A 396 12.55 4.65 -22.80
CA LEU A 396 12.24 5.92 -23.47
C LEU A 396 10.95 6.54 -22.90
N GLN A 397 9.96 5.71 -22.58
CA GLN A 397 8.74 6.15 -21.92
C GLN A 397 9.03 6.69 -20.51
N GLU A 398 9.92 6.07 -19.74
CA GLU A 398 10.36 6.57 -18.44
C GLU A 398 10.98 7.97 -18.56
N VAL A 399 11.87 8.19 -19.54
CA VAL A 399 12.46 9.51 -19.82
C VAL A 399 11.40 10.54 -20.25
N ALA A 400 10.43 10.16 -21.09
CA ALA A 400 9.36 11.04 -21.52
C ALA A 400 8.39 11.39 -20.37
N THR A 401 8.15 10.44 -19.46
CA THR A 401 7.35 10.64 -18.25
C THR A 401 8.07 11.59 -17.29
N PHE A 402 9.37 11.38 -17.07
CA PHE A 402 10.23 12.29 -16.30
C PHE A 402 10.20 13.72 -16.89
N ALA A 403 10.36 13.88 -18.20
CA ALA A 403 10.29 15.18 -18.86
C ALA A 403 8.95 15.89 -18.60
N THR A 404 7.85 15.14 -18.67
CA THR A 404 6.49 15.64 -18.44
C THR A 404 6.29 16.08 -16.99
N LEU A 405 6.72 15.27 -16.03
CA LEU A 405 6.56 15.55 -14.60
C LEU A 405 7.39 16.77 -14.17
N VAL A 406 8.66 16.82 -14.55
CA VAL A 406 9.56 17.95 -14.23
C VAL A 406 9.05 19.26 -14.82
N ALA A 407 8.42 19.22 -16.00
CA ALA A 407 7.84 20.41 -16.63
C ALA A 407 6.48 20.83 -16.07
N THR A 408 5.76 19.91 -15.42
CA THR A 408 4.41 20.15 -14.90
C THR A 408 4.46 20.61 -13.45
N TYR A 409 5.16 19.88 -12.59
CA TYR A 409 5.20 20.13 -11.16
C TYR A 409 6.39 21.00 -10.74
N GLU A 410 6.11 22.14 -10.13
CA GLU A 410 7.13 23.07 -9.61
C GLU A 410 7.39 22.89 -8.11
N SER A 411 6.32 22.63 -7.35
CA SER A 411 6.32 22.52 -5.89
C SER A 411 6.11 21.08 -5.44
N GLY A 412 6.73 20.70 -4.31
CA GLY A 412 6.56 19.37 -3.70
C GLY A 412 7.39 18.27 -4.37
N PHE A 413 8.35 18.62 -5.24
CA PHE A 413 9.27 17.70 -5.90
C PHE A 413 10.71 18.20 -5.78
N LEU A 414 11.65 17.26 -5.74
CA LEU A 414 13.08 17.54 -5.72
C LEU A 414 13.83 16.57 -6.65
N LEU A 415 14.84 17.08 -7.34
CA LEU A 415 15.79 16.29 -8.12
C LEU A 415 17.05 16.06 -7.29
N ILE A 416 17.42 14.80 -7.09
CA ILE A 416 18.63 14.41 -6.38
C ILE A 416 19.49 13.56 -7.33
N LEU A 417 20.70 14.03 -7.63
CA LEU A 417 21.72 13.24 -8.33
C LEU A 417 22.65 12.61 -7.32
N GLU A 418 22.68 11.29 -7.27
CA GLU A 418 23.62 10.50 -6.48
C GLU A 418 24.61 9.80 -7.43
N PRO A 419 25.90 10.20 -7.47
CA PRO A 419 26.87 9.59 -8.38
C PRO A 419 27.40 8.23 -7.91
N PHE A 420 27.25 7.94 -6.62
CA PHE A 420 27.70 6.70 -5.97
C PHE A 420 26.55 6.13 -5.14
N GLU A 421 26.44 4.80 -5.11
CA GLU A 421 25.40 4.08 -4.35
C GLU A 421 25.58 4.20 -2.83
N SER A 422 26.80 4.41 -2.37
CA SER A 422 27.12 4.67 -0.96
C SER A 422 28.33 5.61 -0.88
N GLU A 423 28.49 6.30 0.25
CA GLU A 423 29.64 7.20 0.48
C GLU A 423 30.98 6.47 0.41
N THR A 424 30.99 5.15 0.65
CA THR A 424 32.18 4.30 0.59
C THR A 424 32.43 3.66 -0.79
N ALA A 425 31.49 3.78 -1.73
CA ALA A 425 31.63 3.16 -3.04
C ALA A 425 32.62 3.94 -3.92
N THR A 426 33.58 3.22 -4.49
CA THR A 426 34.57 3.79 -5.43
C THR A 426 34.13 3.70 -6.89
N VAL A 427 33.15 2.83 -7.18
CA VAL A 427 32.59 2.64 -8.53
C VAL A 427 31.44 3.64 -8.71
N PRO A 428 31.52 4.55 -9.69
CA PRO A 428 30.41 5.44 -10.01
C PRO A 428 29.22 4.61 -10.49
N ASN A 429 28.07 4.82 -9.86
CA ASN A 429 26.80 4.29 -10.28
C ASN A 429 25.77 5.42 -10.20
N PRO A 430 25.78 6.34 -11.19
CA PRO A 430 24.98 7.54 -11.10
C PRO A 430 23.49 7.21 -11.23
N VAL A 431 22.71 7.70 -10.27
CA VAL A 431 21.26 7.63 -10.24
C VAL A 431 20.72 9.05 -10.10
N LEU A 432 19.75 9.38 -10.96
CA LEU A 432 18.99 10.63 -10.87
C LEU A 432 17.59 10.30 -10.33
N HIS A 433 17.33 10.73 -9.11
CA HIS A 433 16.05 10.60 -8.44
C HIS A 433 15.21 11.85 -8.71
N PHE A 434 14.03 11.66 -9.28
CA PHE A 434 12.95 12.64 -9.27
C PHE A 434 11.97 12.24 -8.19
N THR A 435 12.07 12.86 -7.02
CA THR A 435 11.35 12.44 -5.83
C THR A 435 10.16 13.36 -5.57
N CYS A 436 8.98 12.75 -5.41
CA CYS A 436 7.81 13.44 -4.85
C CYS A 436 7.93 13.52 -3.33
N LEU A 437 7.87 14.72 -2.76
CA LEU A 437 7.91 14.94 -1.32
C LEU A 437 6.51 15.09 -0.71
N ASP A 438 5.53 15.49 -1.53
CA ASP A 438 4.16 15.75 -1.10
C ASP A 438 3.19 14.65 -1.53
N ALA A 439 2.79 13.82 -0.57
CA ALA A 439 1.81 12.75 -0.80
C ALA A 439 0.40 13.30 -1.13
N ALA A 440 0.10 14.55 -0.75
CA ALA A 440 -1.21 15.16 -0.99
C ALA A 440 -1.52 15.31 -2.49
N ILE A 441 -0.50 15.49 -3.34
CA ILE A 441 -0.67 15.71 -4.78
C ILE A 441 -1.34 14.51 -5.45
N ALA A 442 -0.95 13.28 -5.09
CA ALA A 442 -1.49 12.07 -5.70
C ALA A 442 -2.92 11.74 -5.22
N ILE A 443 -3.21 11.98 -3.94
CA ILE A 443 -4.51 11.61 -3.34
C ILE A 443 -5.59 12.68 -3.53
N LYS A 444 -5.20 13.95 -3.74
CA LYS A 444 -6.13 15.08 -3.90
C LYS A 444 -7.27 14.82 -4.90
N PRO A 445 -7.03 14.30 -6.12
CA PRO A 445 -8.11 14.00 -7.06
C PRO A 445 -9.12 12.98 -6.54
N VAL A 446 -8.70 12.06 -5.67
CA VAL A 446 -9.59 11.06 -5.06
C VAL A 446 -10.55 11.74 -4.08
N PHE A 447 -10.03 12.59 -3.20
CA PHE A 447 -10.86 13.33 -2.23
C PHE A 447 -11.79 14.35 -2.90
N GLU A 448 -11.35 15.01 -3.98
CA GLU A 448 -12.20 15.97 -4.72
C GLU A 448 -13.28 15.28 -5.56
N ARG A 449 -13.01 14.07 -6.06
CA ARG A 449 -13.93 13.34 -6.94
C ARG A 449 -14.99 12.56 -6.19
N PHE A 450 -14.61 11.87 -5.12
CA PHE A 450 -15.49 10.94 -4.41
C PHE A 450 -16.05 11.57 -3.15
N SER A 451 -17.36 11.49 -2.98
CA SER A 451 -18.04 12.11 -1.82
C SER A 451 -17.65 11.48 -0.48
N SER A 452 -17.42 10.17 -0.43
CA SER A 452 -17.09 9.47 0.81
C SER A 452 -15.89 8.56 0.62
N VAL A 453 -14.80 8.90 1.33
CA VAL A 453 -13.55 8.13 1.34
C VAL A 453 -13.29 7.70 2.77
N ILE A 454 -13.29 6.39 2.99
CA ILE A 454 -13.08 5.76 4.29
C ILE A 454 -11.65 5.25 4.32
N VAL A 455 -10.83 5.80 5.21
CA VAL A 455 -9.45 5.36 5.44
C VAL A 455 -9.43 4.53 6.71
N THR A 456 -9.06 3.26 6.61
CA THR A 456 -9.15 2.38 7.78
C THR A 456 -7.98 1.40 7.87
N SER A 457 -7.47 1.20 9.09
CA SER A 457 -6.28 0.37 9.36
C SER A 457 -6.26 -0.04 10.84
N GLY A 458 -5.61 -1.15 11.18
CA GLY A 458 -5.44 -1.57 12.58
C GLY A 458 -4.28 -0.96 13.34
N THR A 459 -3.43 -0.20 12.65
CA THR A 459 -2.17 0.33 13.19
C THR A 459 -1.92 1.80 12.82
N MET A 460 -2.99 2.56 12.53
CA MET A 460 -2.91 3.99 12.27
C MET A 460 -2.91 4.79 13.58
N SER A 461 -1.74 4.94 14.19
CA SER A 461 -1.54 5.78 15.37
C SER A 461 -0.29 6.66 15.22
N PRO A 462 -0.34 7.95 15.61
CA PRO A 462 -1.52 8.74 15.96
C PRO A 462 -2.41 9.09 14.74
N LEU A 463 -3.71 9.27 14.96
CA LEU A 463 -4.68 9.55 13.88
C LEU A 463 -4.53 10.95 13.27
N ASP A 464 -4.11 11.94 14.06
CA ASP A 464 -3.99 13.34 13.64
C ASP A 464 -2.94 13.56 12.54
N MET A 465 -1.99 12.63 12.40
CA MET A 465 -0.89 12.75 11.44
C MET A 465 -1.37 12.61 9.99
N TYR A 466 -2.34 11.71 9.72
CA TYR A 466 -2.80 11.43 8.35
C TYR A 466 -3.55 12.61 7.70
N PRO A 467 -4.54 13.24 8.36
CA PRO A 467 -5.20 14.45 7.83
C PRO A 467 -4.23 15.59 7.55
N ARG A 468 -3.24 15.79 8.43
CA ARG A 468 -2.20 16.83 8.26
C ARG A 468 -1.30 16.53 7.07
N MET A 469 -0.80 15.30 6.95
CA MET A 469 0.14 14.90 5.88
C MET A 469 -0.51 14.81 4.50
N LEU A 470 -1.76 14.35 4.42
CA LEU A 470 -2.48 14.17 3.15
C LEU A 470 -3.37 15.37 2.80
N ASN A 471 -3.41 16.39 3.66
CA ASN A 471 -4.13 17.65 3.50
C ASN A 471 -5.63 17.47 3.16
N PHE A 472 -6.35 16.73 3.99
CA PHE A 472 -7.80 16.53 3.86
C PHE A 472 -8.52 16.70 5.19
N SER A 473 -9.80 17.09 5.12
CA SER A 473 -10.67 17.17 6.29
C SER A 473 -11.48 15.90 6.44
N THR A 474 -11.74 15.52 7.70
CA THR A 474 -12.48 14.32 8.05
C THR A 474 -13.67 14.68 8.92
N VAL A 475 -14.79 13.99 8.72
CA VAL A 475 -15.99 14.11 9.55
C VAL A 475 -15.83 13.32 10.85
N VAL A 476 -15.27 12.11 10.74
CA VAL A 476 -15.07 11.21 11.88
C VAL A 476 -13.62 10.76 11.92
N GLN A 477 -13.02 10.89 13.10
CA GLN A 477 -11.70 10.32 13.44
C GLN A 477 -11.86 9.57 14.74
N GLU A 478 -11.83 8.24 14.69
CA GLU A 478 -12.09 7.42 15.87
C GLU A 478 -11.13 6.23 15.94
N SER A 479 -10.74 5.89 17.17
CA SER A 479 -9.89 4.74 17.50
C SER A 479 -10.66 3.78 18.38
N PHE A 480 -10.85 2.56 17.91
CA PHE A 480 -11.56 1.51 18.62
C PHE A 480 -10.59 0.68 19.47
N THR A 481 -11.02 0.37 20.69
CA THR A 481 -10.26 -0.52 21.58
C THR A 481 -10.78 -1.96 21.46
N MET A 482 -9.91 -2.94 21.72
CA MET A 482 -10.31 -4.35 21.66
C MET A 482 -10.92 -4.77 23.00
N THR A 483 -12.23 -5.04 23.01
CA THR A 483 -12.90 -5.47 24.24
C THR A 483 -12.62 -6.96 24.47
N LEU A 484 -11.86 -7.27 25.50
CA LEU A 484 -11.42 -8.62 25.81
C LEU A 484 -12.00 -9.11 27.14
N ALA A 485 -12.61 -10.30 27.13
CA ALA A 485 -13.03 -11.00 28.36
C ALA A 485 -11.81 -11.54 29.15
N ARG A 486 -10.68 -11.68 28.47
CA ARG A 486 -9.42 -12.23 28.97
C ARG A 486 -8.27 -11.44 28.37
N LYS A 487 -7.19 -11.18 29.10
CA LYS A 487 -5.95 -10.62 28.50
C LYS A 487 -5.36 -11.62 27.50
N SER A 488 -5.76 -11.52 26.23
CA SER A 488 -5.31 -12.39 25.14
C SER A 488 -3.89 -12.07 24.66
N PHE A 489 -3.36 -10.91 24.99
CA PHE A 489 -2.00 -10.55 24.60
C PHE A 489 -1.27 -9.84 25.73
N LEU A 490 0.06 -10.00 25.69
CA LEU A 490 0.95 -9.43 26.68
C LEU A 490 2.04 -8.60 25.97
N PRO A 491 1.84 -7.28 25.83
CA PRO A 491 2.89 -6.37 25.42
C PRO A 491 3.84 -6.11 26.60
N MET A 492 5.13 -6.18 26.33
CA MET A 492 6.18 -5.94 27.30
C MET A 492 7.38 -5.27 26.66
N ILE A 493 8.02 -4.38 27.40
CA ILE A 493 9.25 -3.70 26.96
C ILE A 493 10.42 -4.26 27.78
N VAL A 494 11.43 -4.75 27.07
CA VAL A 494 12.70 -5.21 27.63
C VAL A 494 13.73 -4.11 27.42
N ASP A 495 14.11 -3.44 28.50
CA ASP A 495 15.03 -2.30 28.46
C ASP A 495 16.47 -2.68 28.85
N ARG A 496 16.65 -3.80 29.57
CA ARG A 496 17.94 -4.22 30.14
C ARG A 496 18.22 -5.70 29.98
N GLY A 497 19.50 -6.01 29.82
CA GLY A 497 20.03 -7.37 29.91
C GLY A 497 20.06 -7.92 31.33
N ASN A 498 20.39 -9.20 31.46
CA ASN A 498 20.61 -9.83 32.77
C ASN A 498 21.85 -9.27 33.48
N ASP A 499 22.78 -8.72 32.71
CA ASP A 499 23.96 -7.98 33.15
C ASP A 499 23.69 -6.50 33.48
N GLN A 500 22.41 -6.08 33.48
CA GLN A 500 21.97 -4.69 33.66
C GLN A 500 22.45 -3.70 32.58
N THR A 501 23.07 -4.19 31.49
CA THR A 501 23.40 -3.32 30.36
C THR A 501 22.13 -2.95 29.60
N GLU A 502 22.09 -1.74 29.06
CA GLU A 502 20.92 -1.25 28.35
C GLU A 502 20.80 -1.92 26.98
N VAL A 503 19.62 -2.44 26.68
CA VAL A 503 19.30 -3.05 25.39
C VAL A 503 18.83 -1.95 24.45
N THR A 504 19.63 -1.65 23.43
CA THR A 504 19.34 -0.59 22.45
C THR A 504 19.90 -0.94 21.08
N SER A 505 19.19 -0.59 20.00
CA SER A 505 19.71 -0.66 18.63
C SER A 505 20.18 0.70 18.08
N GLN A 506 20.53 1.65 18.95
CA GLN A 506 21.14 2.92 18.55
C GLN A 506 22.46 2.70 17.79
N PHE A 507 22.70 3.46 16.72
CA PHE A 507 23.79 3.23 15.77
C PHE A 507 25.18 3.07 16.42
N GLN A 508 25.47 3.85 17.47
CA GLN A 508 26.74 3.80 18.19
C GLN A 508 26.93 2.48 18.96
N ASN A 509 25.87 1.99 19.61
CA ASN A 509 25.96 0.87 20.56
C ASN A 509 25.45 -0.47 19.96
N ARG A 510 24.85 -0.44 18.76
CA ARG A 510 24.15 -1.62 18.19
C ARG A 510 25.06 -2.81 17.87
N ASN A 511 26.35 -2.55 17.65
CA ASN A 511 27.37 -3.56 17.34
C ASN A 511 28.17 -3.97 18.59
N ASP A 512 27.85 -3.41 19.76
CA ASP A 512 28.55 -3.74 20.99
C ASP A 512 28.28 -5.21 21.36
N PRO A 513 29.33 -6.03 21.57
CA PRO A 513 29.16 -7.45 21.88
C PRO A 513 28.22 -7.74 23.08
N PRO A 514 28.19 -6.95 24.17
CA PRO A 514 27.24 -7.15 25.27
C PRO A 514 25.78 -7.04 24.83
N VAL A 515 25.43 -6.03 24.02
CA VAL A 515 24.06 -5.82 23.53
C VAL A 515 23.64 -6.96 22.61
N VAL A 516 24.52 -7.36 21.69
CA VAL A 516 24.27 -8.49 20.77
C VAL A 516 24.10 -9.80 21.54
N ARG A 517 24.90 -10.02 22.59
CA ARG A 517 24.77 -11.18 23.48
C ARG A 517 23.43 -11.17 24.23
N ASN A 518 22.99 -10.01 24.70
CA ASN A 518 21.71 -9.87 25.40
C ASN A 518 20.51 -10.14 24.48
N TYR A 519 20.53 -9.66 23.23
CA TYR A 519 19.50 -10.06 22.25
C TYR A 519 19.51 -11.57 21.98
N GLY A 520 20.70 -12.18 21.89
CA GLY A 520 20.81 -13.64 21.72
C GLY A 520 20.29 -14.41 22.93
N THR A 521 20.54 -13.90 24.15
CA THR A 521 20.05 -14.51 25.40
C THR A 521 18.53 -14.38 25.50
N LEU A 522 17.98 -13.22 25.17
CA LEU A 522 16.53 -13.01 25.05
C LEU A 522 15.91 -14.01 24.06
N LEU A 523 16.50 -14.17 22.87
CA LEU A 523 16.02 -15.12 21.88
C LEU A 523 16.03 -16.56 22.40
N ILE A 524 17.14 -17.00 23.03
CA ILE A 524 17.27 -18.34 23.59
C ILE A 524 16.18 -18.61 24.63
N GLU A 525 15.97 -17.71 25.59
CA GLU A 525 15.01 -17.91 26.67
C GLU A 525 13.57 -17.95 26.16
N PHE A 526 13.21 -17.08 25.21
CA PHE A 526 11.90 -17.14 24.58
C PHE A 526 11.70 -18.38 23.69
N CYS A 527 12.76 -18.86 23.02
CA CYS A 527 12.70 -20.12 22.27
C CYS A 527 12.52 -21.35 23.16
N LYS A 528 13.06 -21.35 24.39
CA LYS A 528 12.81 -22.41 25.37
C LYS A 528 11.38 -22.40 25.91
N LEU A 529 10.82 -21.20 26.09
CA LEU A 529 9.56 -21.00 26.77
C LEU A 529 8.34 -21.24 25.86
N THR A 530 8.44 -20.85 24.60
CA THR A 530 7.28 -20.76 23.70
C THR A 530 7.03 -22.08 22.97
N PRO A 531 5.79 -22.59 22.92
CA PRO A 531 5.52 -23.94 22.44
C PRO A 531 5.72 -24.14 20.93
N ASP A 532 5.50 -23.14 20.07
CA ASP A 532 5.47 -23.32 18.61
C ASP A 532 6.31 -22.28 17.86
N GLY A 533 5.65 -21.29 17.24
CA GLY A 533 6.28 -20.26 16.42
C GLY A 533 6.76 -19.05 17.22
N VAL A 534 8.03 -18.67 16.99
CA VAL A 534 8.58 -17.37 17.37
C VAL A 534 8.90 -16.61 16.09
N VAL A 535 8.53 -15.33 16.05
CA VAL A 535 8.86 -14.43 14.94
C VAL A 535 9.69 -13.29 15.49
N VAL A 536 10.83 -13.02 14.86
CA VAL A 536 11.79 -12.00 15.29
C VAL A 536 11.91 -10.96 14.19
N PHE A 537 11.62 -9.71 14.51
CA PHE A 537 11.74 -8.60 13.56
C PHE A 537 12.98 -7.75 13.88
N PHE A 538 13.84 -7.58 12.89
CA PHE A 538 14.99 -6.68 12.91
C PHE A 538 14.68 -5.38 12.17
N PRO A 539 15.36 -4.26 12.48
CA PRO A 539 15.17 -2.98 11.81
C PRO A 539 15.61 -3.01 10.33
N SER A 540 16.64 -3.78 9.97
CA SER A 540 17.18 -3.86 8.61
C SER A 540 17.85 -5.19 8.30
N TYR A 541 17.96 -5.53 7.01
CA TYR A 541 18.68 -6.73 6.53
C TYR A 541 20.15 -6.71 6.95
N LEU A 542 20.83 -5.57 6.77
CA LEU A 542 22.25 -5.42 7.14
C LEU A 542 22.49 -5.71 8.63
N TYR A 543 21.60 -5.23 9.49
CA TYR A 543 21.72 -5.46 10.93
C TYR A 543 21.40 -6.91 11.32
N MET A 544 20.42 -7.52 10.65
CA MET A 544 20.11 -8.94 10.82
C MET A 544 21.31 -9.81 10.45
N GLU A 545 21.92 -9.58 9.28
CA GLU A 545 23.10 -10.33 8.82
C GLU A 545 24.30 -10.16 9.77
N SER A 546 24.57 -8.94 10.24
CA SER A 546 25.66 -8.70 11.18
C SER A 546 25.45 -9.43 12.50
N ILE A 547 24.22 -9.38 13.04
CA ILE A 547 23.88 -10.09 14.29
C ILE A 547 23.97 -11.60 14.10
N ILE A 548 23.45 -12.15 13.01
CA ILE A 548 23.49 -13.60 12.74
C ILE A 548 24.94 -14.08 12.68
N SER A 549 25.81 -13.34 12.00
CA SER A 549 27.26 -13.65 11.92
C SER A 549 27.92 -13.64 13.32
N MET A 550 27.63 -12.62 14.14
CA MET A 550 28.13 -12.55 15.51
C MET A 550 27.57 -13.67 16.40
N TRP A 551 26.28 -13.98 16.30
CA TRP A 551 25.63 -15.07 17.06
C TRP A 551 26.16 -16.44 16.68
N GLN A 552 26.53 -16.66 15.42
CA GLN A 552 27.22 -17.88 14.99
C GLN A 552 28.61 -17.97 15.64
N GLY A 553 29.39 -16.89 15.62
CA GLY A 553 30.70 -16.84 16.27
C GLY A 553 30.66 -17.05 17.78
N MET A 554 29.55 -16.65 18.43
CA MET A 554 29.32 -16.85 19.88
C MET A 554 28.69 -18.21 20.23
N GLY A 555 28.30 -19.04 19.25
CA GLY A 555 27.61 -20.32 19.48
C GLY A 555 26.16 -20.18 19.98
N ILE A 556 25.54 -19.00 19.85
CA ILE A 556 24.16 -18.73 20.28
C ILE A 556 23.19 -19.44 19.34
N LEU A 557 23.41 -19.39 18.02
CA LEU A 557 22.53 -20.05 17.04
C LEU A 557 22.46 -21.57 17.24
N ASP A 558 23.58 -22.21 17.58
CA ASP A 558 23.63 -23.65 17.88
C ASP A 558 22.76 -24.00 19.09
N THR A 559 22.65 -23.09 20.07
CA THR A 559 21.76 -23.30 21.22
C THR A 559 20.30 -23.10 20.87
N VAL A 560 19.97 -22.13 20.01
CA VAL A 560 18.60 -21.92 19.50
C VAL A 560 18.15 -23.12 18.66
N TRP A 561 19.04 -23.64 17.80
CA TRP A 561 18.77 -24.79 16.92
C TRP A 561 18.37 -26.07 17.67
N LYS A 562 18.85 -26.24 18.92
CA LYS A 562 18.45 -27.36 19.79
C LYS A 562 16.96 -27.31 20.17
N TYR A 563 16.38 -26.11 20.24
CA TYR A 563 14.98 -25.92 20.64
C TYR A 563 14.05 -25.73 19.44
N LYS A 564 14.45 -24.94 18.44
CA LYS A 564 13.60 -24.59 17.30
C LYS A 564 14.40 -24.50 15.99
N LEU A 565 13.73 -24.78 14.87
CA LEU A 565 14.31 -24.62 13.53
C LEU A 565 14.50 -23.12 13.23
N ILE A 566 15.64 -22.72 12.69
CA ILE A 566 15.93 -21.32 12.34
C ILE A 566 15.68 -21.12 10.85
N LEU A 567 14.88 -20.10 10.50
CA LEU A 567 14.59 -19.69 9.14
C LEU A 567 14.79 -18.18 9.02
N VAL A 568 15.30 -17.73 7.88
CA VAL A 568 15.68 -16.33 7.66
C VAL A 568 14.97 -15.80 6.42
N GLU A 569 14.42 -14.60 6.52
CA GLU A 569 13.87 -13.85 5.39
C GLU A 569 15.02 -13.33 4.51
N THR A 570 14.92 -13.53 3.20
CA THR A 570 15.86 -12.95 2.23
C THR A 570 15.14 -11.92 1.35
N PRO A 571 15.85 -10.98 0.72
CA PRO A 571 15.23 -10.06 -0.22
C PRO A 571 14.54 -10.76 -1.39
N ASP A 572 14.97 -11.98 -1.73
CA ASP A 572 14.35 -12.80 -2.77
C ASP A 572 12.98 -13.34 -2.35
N ALA A 573 12.00 -13.20 -3.26
CA ALA A 573 10.63 -13.58 -2.99
C ALA A 573 10.42 -15.10 -3.01
N GLN A 574 11.19 -15.83 -3.83
CA GLN A 574 11.03 -17.28 -3.96
C GLN A 574 11.59 -18.00 -2.74
N GLU A 575 12.80 -17.63 -2.33
CA GLU A 575 13.41 -18.13 -1.10
C GLU A 575 12.56 -17.82 0.13
N THR A 576 12.07 -16.57 0.27
CA THR A 576 11.21 -16.19 1.39
C THR A 576 9.90 -16.99 1.42
N SER A 577 9.32 -17.28 0.26
CA SER A 577 8.10 -18.11 0.17
C SER A 577 8.37 -19.54 0.65
N LEU A 578 9.50 -20.13 0.25
CA LEU A 578 9.92 -21.47 0.68
C LEU A 578 10.24 -21.50 2.18
N ALA A 579 10.91 -20.47 2.69
CA ALA A 579 11.19 -20.32 4.11
C ALA A 579 9.88 -20.26 4.92
N LEU A 580 8.90 -19.49 4.47
CA LEU A 580 7.59 -19.41 5.14
C LEU A 580 6.82 -20.74 5.11
N GLU A 581 6.83 -21.45 4.00
CA GLU A 581 6.19 -22.77 3.88
C GLU A 581 6.85 -23.78 4.83
N THR A 582 8.18 -23.75 4.90
CA THR A 582 8.97 -24.57 5.84
C THR A 582 8.66 -24.21 7.28
N TYR A 583 8.51 -22.91 7.59
CA TYR A 583 8.14 -22.41 8.91
C TYR A 583 6.80 -22.97 9.37
N ARG A 584 5.77 -22.85 8.52
CA ARG A 584 4.42 -23.37 8.81
C ARG A 584 4.44 -24.88 9.01
N THR A 585 5.17 -25.61 8.17
CA THR A 585 5.32 -27.07 8.27
C THR A 585 6.01 -27.47 9.57
N ALA A 586 7.08 -26.77 9.97
CA ALA A 586 7.79 -27.04 11.22
C ALA A 586 6.93 -26.78 12.47
N CYS A 587 6.09 -25.74 12.45
CA CYS A 587 5.14 -25.45 13.52
C CYS A 587 4.03 -26.52 13.59
N ASN A 588 3.48 -26.94 12.45
CA ASN A 588 2.44 -27.98 12.40
C ASN A 588 2.95 -29.35 12.86
N ASN A 589 4.23 -29.65 12.65
CA ASN A 589 4.85 -30.91 13.05
C ASN A 589 5.31 -30.94 14.52
N GLY A 590 5.07 -29.87 15.29
CA GLY A 590 5.37 -29.81 16.73
C GLY A 590 6.85 -29.61 17.08
N ARG A 591 7.73 -29.37 16.10
CA ARG A 591 9.14 -28.98 16.36
C ARG A 591 9.24 -27.52 16.78
N GLY A 592 8.36 -26.67 16.25
CA GLY A 592 8.44 -25.23 16.37
C GLY A 592 9.56 -24.63 15.53
N ALA A 593 9.42 -23.35 15.20
CA ALA A 593 10.38 -22.63 14.38
C ALA A 593 10.53 -21.17 14.83
N VAL A 594 11.71 -20.62 14.55
CA VAL A 594 12.05 -19.21 14.69
C VAL A 594 12.21 -18.65 13.29
N LEU A 595 11.44 -17.61 12.98
CA LEU A 595 11.57 -16.87 11.74
C LEU A 595 12.23 -15.52 12.03
N LEU A 596 13.42 -15.31 11.47
CA LEU A 596 14.16 -14.05 11.53
C LEU A 596 13.78 -13.21 10.30
N CYS A 597 13.08 -12.11 10.54
CA CYS A 597 12.50 -11.23 9.54
C CYS A 597 12.96 -9.78 9.71
N VAL A 598 12.67 -8.96 8.72
CA VAL A 598 12.87 -7.50 8.80
C VAL A 598 11.52 -6.81 8.97
N ALA A 599 11.45 -5.82 9.87
CA ALA A 599 10.23 -5.07 10.22
C ALA A 599 9.67 -4.22 9.06
N ARG A 600 10.51 -3.94 8.06
CA ARG A 600 10.16 -3.29 6.79
C ARG A 600 10.25 -4.26 5.61
N GLY A 601 10.37 -5.56 5.89
CA GLY A 601 10.49 -6.63 4.91
C GLY A 601 9.14 -7.04 4.34
N LYS A 602 9.15 -7.95 3.37
CA LYS A 602 7.92 -8.42 2.70
C LYS A 602 7.05 -9.23 3.66
N VAL A 603 7.68 -9.98 4.56
CA VAL A 603 6.98 -10.81 5.56
C VAL A 603 6.20 -9.94 6.55
N SER A 604 6.76 -8.78 6.92
CA SER A 604 6.13 -7.84 7.85
C SER A 604 4.93 -7.09 7.28
N GLU A 605 4.64 -7.20 5.97
CA GLU A 605 3.53 -6.51 5.30
C GLU A 605 2.40 -7.44 4.84
N GLY A 606 2.71 -8.56 4.16
CA GLY A 606 1.70 -9.34 3.44
C GLY A 606 1.33 -10.70 4.02
N ILE A 607 1.99 -11.14 5.11
CA ILE A 607 1.90 -12.53 5.60
C ILE A 607 1.23 -12.60 6.97
N ASP A 608 0.22 -13.46 7.07
CA ASP A 608 -0.48 -13.70 8.32
C ASP A 608 0.11 -14.89 9.10
N PHE A 609 0.32 -14.66 10.39
CA PHE A 609 0.72 -15.65 11.39
C PHE A 609 -0.50 -16.01 12.22
N ASP A 610 -1.25 -17.00 11.75
CA ASP A 610 -2.45 -17.45 12.44
C ASP A 610 -2.10 -18.33 13.65
N HIS A 611 -2.73 -18.07 14.79
CA HIS A 611 -2.74 -18.96 15.96
C HIS A 611 -1.32 -19.36 16.44
N HIS A 612 -0.98 -20.64 16.34
CA HIS A 612 0.29 -21.20 16.81
C HIS A 612 1.50 -20.77 15.97
N TYR A 613 1.29 -20.19 14.79
CA TYR A 613 2.38 -19.65 13.97
C TYR A 613 3.03 -18.40 14.57
N GLY A 614 2.37 -17.67 15.48
CA GLY A 614 2.85 -16.37 15.96
C GLY A 614 2.78 -16.18 17.46
N ARG A 615 3.00 -17.23 18.27
CA ARG A 615 2.81 -17.18 19.74
C ARG A 615 3.66 -16.14 20.44
N THR A 616 4.84 -15.85 19.92
CA THR A 616 5.67 -14.76 20.42
C THR A 616 6.30 -14.00 19.27
N VAL A 617 6.11 -12.69 19.30
CA VAL A 617 6.81 -11.75 18.43
C VAL A 617 7.85 -11.00 19.26
N LEU A 618 9.10 -11.06 18.81
CA LEU A 618 10.22 -10.30 19.34
C LEU A 618 10.56 -9.18 18.35
N CYS A 619 10.33 -7.93 18.73
CA CYS A 619 10.79 -6.77 17.98
C CYS A 619 12.16 -6.35 18.53
N ILE A 620 13.23 -6.65 17.79
CA ILE A 620 14.60 -6.31 18.16
C ILE A 620 14.87 -4.89 17.69
N GLY A 621 15.07 -3.96 18.63
CA GLY A 621 15.32 -2.57 18.30
C GLY A 621 14.11 -1.82 17.76
N VAL A 622 14.25 -0.51 17.63
CA VAL A 622 13.24 0.34 16.99
C VAL A 622 13.48 0.38 15.47
N PRO A 623 12.47 0.11 14.62
CA PRO A 623 12.64 0.06 13.17
C PRO A 623 12.68 1.45 12.54
N PHE A 624 13.69 2.25 12.85
CA PHE A 624 13.90 3.56 12.21
C PHE A 624 14.29 3.41 10.73
N GLN A 625 13.89 4.40 9.93
CA GLN A 625 14.43 4.54 8.57
C GLN A 625 15.91 4.90 8.61
N TYR A 626 16.61 4.65 7.51
CA TYR A 626 17.97 5.08 7.34
C TYR A 626 18.03 6.61 7.22
N THR A 627 18.48 7.27 8.29
CA THR A 627 18.45 8.73 8.45
C THR A 627 19.44 9.47 7.56
N GLU A 628 20.45 8.79 7.03
CA GLU A 628 21.44 9.41 6.14
C GLU A 628 20.97 9.49 4.68
N SER A 629 19.85 8.83 4.34
CA SER A 629 19.23 8.94 3.01
C SER A 629 18.89 10.40 2.71
N ARG A 630 19.34 10.89 1.55
CA ARG A 630 19.07 12.25 1.08
C ARG A 630 17.59 12.46 0.76
N ILE A 631 16.92 11.42 0.24
CA ILE A 631 15.49 11.40 -0.04
C ILE A 631 14.68 11.68 1.23
N LEU A 632 15.04 10.99 2.33
CA LEU A 632 14.37 11.18 3.60
C LEU A 632 14.63 12.57 4.18
N LYS A 633 15.87 13.06 4.15
CA LYS A 633 16.20 14.43 4.62
C LYS A 633 15.41 15.49 3.89
N ALA A 634 15.36 15.42 2.56
CA ALA A 634 14.57 16.33 1.74
C ALA A 634 13.07 16.29 2.10
N ARG A 635 12.53 15.09 2.33
CA ARG A 635 11.14 14.92 2.77
C ARG A 635 10.89 15.52 4.16
N LEU A 636 11.80 15.30 5.10
CA LEU A 636 11.71 15.84 6.46
C LEU A 636 11.73 17.38 6.45
N GLU A 637 12.62 17.99 5.67
CA GLU A 637 12.67 19.45 5.48
C GLU A 637 11.35 19.96 4.89
N PHE A 638 10.83 19.29 3.86
CA PHE A 638 9.55 19.66 3.23
C PHE A 638 8.37 19.58 4.20
N LEU A 639 8.27 18.50 4.99
CA LEU A 639 7.22 18.31 6.00
C LEU A 639 7.29 19.36 7.11
N ARG A 640 8.51 19.77 7.48
CA ARG A 640 8.76 20.81 8.48
C ARG A 640 8.31 22.19 7.98
N GLU A 641 8.62 22.54 6.74
CA GLU A 641 8.28 23.86 6.18
C GLU A 641 6.80 23.98 5.83
N THR A 642 6.23 22.95 5.20
CA THR A 642 4.87 23.01 4.64
C THR A 642 3.81 22.68 5.68
N TYR A 643 4.01 21.58 6.42
CA TYR A 643 3.01 21.03 7.34
C TYR A 643 3.35 21.26 8.82
N ARG A 644 4.49 21.92 9.11
CA ARG A 644 5.00 22.16 10.47
C ARG A 644 5.16 20.88 11.31
N ILE A 645 5.44 19.76 10.64
CA ILE A 645 5.71 18.48 11.29
C ILE A 645 7.20 18.42 11.61
N ARG A 646 7.54 18.22 12.89
CA ARG A 646 8.95 18.10 13.31
C ARG A 646 9.54 16.80 12.80
N GLU A 647 10.85 16.83 12.52
CA GLU A 647 11.56 15.68 11.97
C GLU A 647 11.55 14.49 12.94
N SER A 648 11.72 14.76 14.23
CA SER A 648 11.64 13.77 15.31
C SER A 648 10.29 13.07 15.34
N ASP A 649 9.21 13.80 15.07
CA ASP A 649 7.84 13.31 15.24
C ASP A 649 7.50 12.38 14.08
N PHE A 650 7.88 12.74 12.86
CA PHE A 650 7.72 11.88 11.69
C PHE A 650 8.54 10.58 11.81
N LEU A 651 9.82 10.68 12.20
CA LEU A 651 10.67 9.49 12.37
C LEU A 651 10.14 8.55 13.47
N SER A 652 9.57 9.11 14.54
CA SER A 652 8.97 8.35 15.61
C SER A 652 7.68 7.67 15.16
N PHE A 653 6.80 8.44 14.51
CA PHE A 653 5.54 7.97 13.94
C PHE A 653 5.77 6.80 12.99
N ASP A 654 6.67 6.96 12.01
CA ASP A 654 6.94 5.93 11.02
C ASP A 654 7.54 4.66 11.65
N ALA A 655 8.44 4.82 12.63
CA ALA A 655 9.00 3.67 13.35
C ALA A 655 7.96 2.93 14.20
N MET A 656 7.09 3.66 14.90
CA MET A 656 6.03 3.06 15.73
C MET A 656 4.95 2.40 14.86
N ARG A 657 4.63 2.96 13.69
CA ARG A 657 3.74 2.36 12.68
C ARG A 657 4.23 0.98 12.26
N HIS A 658 5.50 0.85 11.87
CA HIS A 658 6.08 -0.45 11.46
C HIS A 658 6.21 -1.42 12.64
N ALA A 659 6.58 -0.94 13.83
CA ALA A 659 6.61 -1.77 15.03
C ALA A 659 5.21 -2.31 15.35
N ALA A 660 4.19 -1.46 15.38
CA ALA A 660 2.80 -1.83 15.62
C ALA A 660 2.27 -2.81 14.57
N GLN A 661 2.67 -2.65 13.30
CA GLN A 661 2.34 -3.61 12.24
C GLN A 661 2.91 -5.00 12.52
N CYS A 662 4.18 -5.07 12.93
CA CYS A 662 4.81 -6.33 13.30
C CYS A 662 4.10 -7.00 14.49
N LEU A 663 3.76 -6.22 15.53
CA LEU A 663 3.05 -6.71 16.72
C LEU A 663 1.62 -7.13 16.40
N GLY A 664 0.91 -6.36 15.58
CA GLY A 664 -0.46 -6.61 15.17
C GLY A 664 -0.67 -7.92 14.40
N ARG A 665 0.41 -8.60 13.99
CA ARG A 665 0.34 -9.92 13.37
C ARG A 665 0.15 -11.07 14.36
N VAL A 666 0.40 -10.85 15.65
CA VAL A 666 0.29 -11.87 16.71
C VAL A 666 -1.15 -12.29 16.96
N ILE A 667 -2.12 -11.38 16.79
CA ILE A 667 -3.51 -11.61 17.16
C ILE A 667 -4.38 -11.57 15.91
N ARG A 668 -5.15 -12.65 15.70
CA ARG A 668 -6.10 -12.76 14.58
C ARG A 668 -7.55 -12.94 15.02
N GLY A 669 -7.78 -13.28 16.27
CA GLY A 669 -9.11 -13.41 16.86
C GLY A 669 -9.03 -13.23 18.37
N LYS A 670 -10.19 -13.07 19.02
CA LYS A 670 -10.26 -12.93 20.48
C LYS A 670 -9.97 -14.25 21.21
N ASP A 671 -10.07 -15.37 20.51
CA ASP A 671 -9.70 -16.71 20.95
C ASP A 671 -8.20 -17.00 20.83
N ASP A 672 -7.48 -16.19 20.05
CA ASP A 672 -6.04 -16.30 19.91
C ASP A 672 -5.31 -15.61 21.07
N TYR A 673 -4.06 -16.00 21.28
CA TYR A 673 -3.20 -15.36 22.27
C TYR A 673 -1.74 -15.32 21.85
N GLY A 674 -1.02 -14.31 22.32
CA GLY A 674 0.41 -14.23 22.09
C GLY A 674 1.13 -13.16 22.88
N ILE A 675 2.45 -13.24 22.85
CA ILE A 675 3.35 -12.36 23.59
C ILE A 675 4.01 -11.41 22.60
N MET A 676 4.03 -10.14 22.97
CA MET A 676 4.57 -9.04 22.18
C MET A 676 5.75 -8.43 22.95
N VAL A 677 6.97 -8.71 22.54
CA VAL A 677 8.17 -8.21 23.22
C VAL A 677 8.80 -7.11 22.38
N LEU A 678 8.91 -5.93 22.98
CA LEU A 678 9.60 -4.77 22.45
C LEU A 678 10.98 -4.68 23.10
N ALA A 679 12.01 -5.15 22.41
CA ALA A 679 13.37 -5.20 22.93
C ALA A 679 14.17 -3.96 22.51
N ASP A 680 13.88 -2.84 23.17
CA ASP A 680 14.69 -1.61 23.11
C ASP A 680 14.22 -0.63 24.20
N ARG A 681 15.15 -0.04 24.94
CA ARG A 681 14.84 1.00 25.94
C ARG A 681 14.06 2.19 25.35
N ARG A 682 14.26 2.51 24.07
CA ARG A 682 13.64 3.69 23.42
C ARG A 682 12.12 3.57 23.26
N PHE A 683 11.57 2.35 23.27
CA PHE A 683 10.11 2.16 23.23
C PHE A 683 9.42 2.80 24.43
N GLY A 684 10.03 2.76 25.62
CA GLY A 684 9.45 3.32 26.85
C GLY A 684 9.11 4.82 26.77
N ARG A 685 9.85 5.59 25.96
CA ARG A 685 9.58 7.03 25.74
C ARG A 685 8.46 7.32 24.75
N LYS A 686 8.07 6.33 23.93
CA LYS A 686 7.20 6.51 22.74
C LYS A 686 5.96 5.62 22.77
N ILE A 687 5.60 5.09 23.95
CA ILE A 687 4.45 4.20 24.15
C ILE A 687 3.15 4.86 23.66
N THR A 688 3.02 6.17 23.87
CA THR A 688 1.82 6.95 23.49
C THR A 688 1.54 6.96 21.99
N GLN A 689 2.54 6.67 21.15
CA GLN A 689 2.40 6.59 19.70
C GLN A 689 2.01 5.19 19.20
N LEU A 690 2.01 4.17 20.07
CA LEU A 690 1.47 2.86 19.70
C LEU A 690 -0.06 2.94 19.58
N PRO A 691 -0.72 2.01 18.88
CA PRO A 691 -2.18 1.90 18.88
C PRO A 691 -2.76 1.79 20.29
N LYS A 692 -3.90 2.45 20.55
CA LYS A 692 -4.55 2.47 21.88
C LYS A 692 -4.85 1.07 22.41
N TRP A 693 -5.20 0.13 21.52
CA TRP A 693 -5.45 -1.25 21.91
C TRP A 693 -4.20 -1.97 22.45
N ILE A 694 -2.99 -1.67 21.94
CA ILE A 694 -1.74 -2.21 22.51
C ILE A 694 -1.44 -1.56 23.85
N GLN A 695 -1.62 -0.23 23.94
CA GLN A 695 -1.39 0.53 25.17
C GLN A 695 -2.26 0.02 26.33
N MET A 696 -3.52 -0.36 26.06
CA MET A 696 -4.41 -0.95 27.06
C MET A 696 -3.88 -2.26 27.65
N GLY A 697 -3.12 -3.03 26.87
CA GLY A 697 -2.47 -4.26 27.34
C GLY A 697 -1.18 -4.00 28.12
N MET A 698 -0.59 -2.81 28.04
CA MET A 698 0.65 -2.45 28.72
C MET A 698 0.38 -2.02 30.17
N ASP A 699 0.53 -2.97 31.10
CA ASP A 699 0.57 -2.64 32.52
C ASP A 699 1.88 -1.88 32.85
N ALA A 700 1.83 -0.90 33.76
CA ALA A 700 3.03 -0.16 34.22
C ALA A 700 4.17 -1.06 34.76
N LYS A 701 3.83 -2.29 35.16
CA LYS A 701 4.79 -3.33 35.61
C LYS A 701 5.58 -3.96 34.47
N ASN A 702 5.17 -3.77 33.22
CA ASN A 702 5.75 -4.40 32.03
C ASN A 702 6.54 -3.42 31.14
N ASP A 703 6.77 -2.19 31.61
CA ASP A 703 7.47 -1.12 30.85
C ASP A 703 9.00 -1.22 30.93
N LYS A 704 9.57 -1.64 32.07
CA LYS A 704 11.03 -1.67 32.27
C LYS A 704 11.45 -3.01 32.85
N LEU A 705 11.48 -4.02 31.98
CA LEU A 705 11.81 -5.38 32.38
C LEU A 705 13.23 -5.76 31.98
N SER A 706 13.90 -6.48 32.87
CA SER A 706 15.06 -7.28 32.47
C SER A 706 14.61 -8.54 31.73
N ILE A 707 15.54 -9.18 31.00
CA ILE A 707 15.26 -10.42 30.24
C ILE A 707 14.64 -11.49 31.16
N ASP A 708 15.23 -11.78 32.33
CA ASP A 708 14.69 -12.79 33.26
C ASP A 708 13.29 -12.43 33.80
N GLN A 709 13.03 -11.15 34.07
CA GLN A 709 11.72 -10.70 34.52
C GLN A 709 10.66 -10.87 33.41
N ALA A 710 11.04 -10.54 32.17
CA ALA A 710 10.18 -10.72 31.00
C ALA A 710 9.84 -12.20 30.78
N VAL A 711 10.83 -13.10 30.90
CA VAL A 711 10.63 -14.56 30.81
C VAL A 711 9.71 -15.06 31.93
N GLY A 712 9.88 -14.56 33.15
CA GLY A 712 9.00 -14.89 34.28
C GLY A 712 7.54 -14.51 34.03
N ARG A 713 7.30 -13.31 33.48
CA ARG A 713 5.96 -12.83 33.10
C ARG A 713 5.37 -13.62 31.95
N ALA A 714 6.16 -13.85 30.90
CA ALA A 714 5.78 -14.65 29.75
C ALA A 714 5.36 -16.07 30.17
N LYS A 715 6.08 -16.69 31.11
CA LYS A 715 5.76 -18.02 31.64
C LYS A 715 4.45 -18.03 32.42
N ALA A 716 4.21 -17.03 33.26
CA ALA A 716 2.96 -16.89 33.99
C ALA A 716 1.77 -16.73 33.03
N PHE A 717 1.93 -15.89 32.01
CA PHE A 717 0.93 -15.66 30.97
C PHE A 717 0.62 -16.93 30.18
N LEU A 718 1.62 -17.63 29.64
CA LEU A 718 1.37 -18.87 28.89
C LEU A 718 0.68 -19.94 29.75
N LYS A 719 1.07 -20.05 31.03
CA LYS A 719 0.42 -20.97 31.96
C LYS A 719 -1.05 -20.61 32.19
N GLU A 720 -1.36 -19.33 32.31
CA GLU A 720 -2.75 -18.89 32.34
C GLU A 720 -3.45 -19.28 31.03
N MET A 721 -2.85 -18.96 29.88
CA MET A 721 -3.38 -19.22 28.53
C MET A 721 -3.72 -20.69 28.26
N THR A 722 -3.00 -21.64 28.86
CA THR A 722 -3.28 -23.08 28.72
C THR A 722 -4.58 -23.58 29.35
N VAL A 723 -5.23 -22.80 30.22
CA VAL A 723 -6.53 -23.19 30.78
C VAL A 723 -7.59 -23.22 29.67
N PRO A 724 -8.34 -24.34 29.49
CA PRO A 724 -9.37 -24.43 28.48
C PRO A 724 -10.40 -23.32 28.66
N TRP A 725 -10.55 -22.48 27.64
CA TRP A 725 -11.43 -21.33 27.68
C TRP A 725 -12.76 -21.67 27.01
N SER A 726 -13.87 -21.50 27.73
CA SER A 726 -15.20 -21.80 27.20
C SER A 726 -15.76 -20.60 26.45
N ARG A 727 -16.48 -20.86 25.34
CA ARG A 727 -17.11 -19.79 24.55
C ARG A 727 -18.25 -19.08 25.29
N SER A 728 -18.76 -19.65 26.39
CA SER A 728 -19.76 -19.02 27.28
C SER A 728 -19.17 -17.89 28.12
N GLU A 729 -17.88 -17.95 28.47
CA GLU A 729 -17.22 -16.90 29.25
C GLU A 729 -16.95 -15.62 28.42
N GLN A 730 -17.13 -15.68 27.10
CA GLN A 730 -17.05 -14.52 26.20
C GLN A 730 -18.39 -13.79 26.03
N GLU A 731 -19.51 -14.44 26.37
CA GLU A 731 -20.85 -13.87 26.18
C GLU A 731 -21.09 -12.74 27.20
N GLY A 732 -21.71 -11.65 26.73
CA GLY A 732 -22.00 -10.46 27.53
C GLY A 732 -20.84 -9.48 27.71
N MET A 733 -19.57 -9.90 27.54
CA MET A 733 -18.40 -9.03 27.60
C MET A 733 -17.80 -8.75 26.22
N SER A 734 -17.14 -9.75 25.62
CA SER A 734 -16.39 -9.57 24.36
C SER A 734 -17.19 -9.95 23.12
N THR A 735 -18.29 -10.69 23.27
CA THR A 735 -19.24 -11.05 22.21
C THR A 735 -20.67 -10.76 22.66
N TRP A 736 -21.48 -10.23 21.75
CA TRP A 736 -22.90 -9.97 21.97
C TRP A 736 -23.76 -10.87 21.09
N SER A 737 -24.76 -11.48 21.73
CA SER A 737 -25.92 -12.10 21.11
C SER A 737 -26.94 -11.05 20.65
N LEU A 738 -28.00 -11.47 19.96
CA LEU A 738 -29.03 -10.55 19.44
C LEU A 738 -29.76 -9.83 20.57
N GLU A 739 -30.17 -10.58 21.60
CA GLU A 739 -30.88 -10.03 22.75
C GLU A 739 -30.02 -9.03 23.53
N GLU A 740 -28.71 -9.28 23.64
CA GLU A 740 -27.77 -8.38 24.31
C GLU A 740 -27.56 -7.09 23.53
N LEU A 741 -27.46 -7.19 22.20
CA LEU A 741 -27.37 -6.04 21.31
C LEU A 741 -28.64 -5.17 21.42
N GLU A 742 -29.82 -5.78 21.42
CA GLU A 742 -31.10 -5.06 21.58
C GLU A 742 -31.19 -4.35 22.94
N LYS A 743 -30.77 -5.03 24.03
CA LYS A 743 -30.67 -4.40 25.36
C LYS A 743 -29.71 -3.22 25.37
N HIS A 744 -28.56 -3.33 24.71
CA HIS A 744 -27.60 -2.24 24.58
C HIS A 744 -28.18 -1.06 23.80
N GLN A 745 -28.87 -1.33 22.68
CA GLN A 745 -29.56 -0.30 21.90
C GLN A 745 -30.66 0.42 22.70
N ALA A 746 -31.42 -0.31 23.51
CA ALA A 746 -32.42 0.28 24.41
C ALA A 746 -31.78 1.22 25.44
N LYS A 747 -30.71 0.76 26.12
CA LYS A 747 -29.94 1.59 27.07
C LYS A 747 -29.35 2.83 26.41
N LYS A 748 -28.83 2.70 25.19
CA LYS A 748 -28.29 3.83 24.42
C LYS A 748 -29.36 4.86 24.11
N LYS A 749 -30.56 4.43 23.69
CA LYS A 749 -31.70 5.32 23.45
C LYS A 749 -32.11 6.05 24.75
N GLU A 750 -32.15 5.35 25.88
CA GLU A 750 -32.42 5.96 27.19
C GLU A 750 -31.35 6.99 27.58
N ALA A 751 -30.07 6.69 27.38
CA ALA A 751 -28.96 7.61 27.68
C ALA A 751 -29.00 8.89 26.82
N ILE A 752 -29.33 8.76 25.53
CA ILE A 752 -29.52 9.90 24.62
C ILE A 752 -30.67 10.79 25.10
N ILE A 753 -31.79 10.19 25.53
CA ILE A 753 -32.96 10.92 26.06
C ILE A 753 -32.59 11.65 27.37
N GLN A 754 -31.67 11.10 28.16
CA GLN A 754 -31.20 11.68 29.42
C GLN A 754 -30.05 12.70 29.26
N GLY A 755 -29.57 12.95 28.04
CA GLY A 755 -28.48 13.90 27.77
C GLY A 755 -27.12 13.47 28.29
N ALA A 756 -26.90 12.18 28.56
CA ALA A 756 -25.63 11.65 29.04
C ALA A 756 -24.62 11.44 27.89
N ASP A 757 -23.32 11.58 28.18
CA ASP A 757 -22.27 11.34 27.19
C ASP A 757 -22.20 9.84 26.81
N VAL A 758 -22.60 9.53 25.59
CA VAL A 758 -22.76 8.16 25.07
C VAL A 758 -21.41 7.53 24.70
N ARG A 759 -20.31 8.30 24.70
CA ARG A 759 -18.99 7.83 24.25
C ARG A 759 -18.43 6.67 25.08
N MET A 760 -18.60 6.72 26.41
CA MET A 760 -18.11 5.67 27.32
C MET A 760 -18.87 4.33 27.17
N LEU A 761 -20.14 4.37 26.75
CA LEU A 761 -20.96 3.17 26.55
C LEU A 761 -20.57 2.38 25.29
N GLU A 762 -19.91 3.03 24.32
CA GLU A 762 -19.61 2.45 23.00
C GLU A 762 -18.19 1.84 22.91
N GLY A 763 -17.46 1.71 24.02
CA GLY A 763 -16.09 1.18 24.03
C GLY A 763 -15.07 2.09 23.34
N ARG A 764 -15.40 3.38 23.20
CA ARG A 764 -14.52 4.41 22.65
C ARG A 764 -13.43 4.74 23.67
N ALA A 765 -12.23 5.04 23.18
CA ALA A 765 -11.22 5.63 24.02
C ALA A 765 -11.57 7.09 24.35
N GLU A 766 -11.17 7.59 25.53
CA GLU A 766 -11.31 9.00 25.88
C GLU A 766 -10.71 9.89 24.77
N ALA A 767 -11.40 10.99 24.46
CA ALA A 767 -10.89 12.01 23.56
C ALA A 767 -9.60 12.57 24.18
N MET A 768 -8.55 12.77 23.38
CA MET A 768 -7.43 13.60 23.83
C MET A 768 -8.01 14.97 24.17
N GLU A 769 -7.95 15.38 25.44
CA GLU A 769 -7.99 16.80 25.73
C GLU A 769 -6.84 17.42 24.94
N VAL A 770 -7.20 18.27 23.97
CA VAL A 770 -6.25 19.18 23.36
C VAL A 770 -5.81 20.08 24.50
N VAL A 771 -4.69 19.75 25.13
CA VAL A 771 -3.97 20.74 25.93
C VAL A 771 -3.44 21.74 24.90
N GLU A 772 -4.25 22.75 24.61
CA GLU A 772 -3.74 24.03 24.15
C GLU A 772 -2.87 24.56 25.30
N GLU A 773 -1.59 24.17 25.32
CA GLU A 773 -0.56 24.97 25.99
C GLU A 773 -0.35 26.24 25.13
N ASP A 774 -1.37 27.09 25.13
CA ASP A 774 -1.26 28.51 24.85
C ASP A 774 -0.69 29.17 26.10
N GLU A 775 0.63 29.10 26.28
CA GLU A 775 1.34 30.10 27.07
C GLU A 775 2.68 30.45 26.42
N PHE A 776 2.64 31.59 25.72
CA PHE A 776 3.80 32.43 25.44
C PHE A 776 4.60 32.65 26.74
N GLY A 777 5.74 31.96 26.87
CA GLY A 777 6.73 32.19 27.89
C GLY A 777 8.13 32.13 27.29
N GLY A 778 8.51 33.18 26.56
CA GLY A 778 9.89 33.35 26.13
C GLY A 778 10.79 33.68 27.31
N ALA A 779 11.63 32.73 27.72
CA ALA A 779 12.93 32.96 28.37
C ALA A 779 13.73 31.65 28.42
N ASP A 780 14.96 31.71 27.89
CA ASP A 780 16.14 30.89 28.23
C ASP A 780 16.14 29.39 27.89
N ILE A 781 16.43 29.04 26.62
CA ILE A 781 17.05 27.75 26.25
C ILE A 781 18.17 27.96 25.20
N ASP A 782 19.03 28.97 25.42
CA ASP A 782 20.25 29.18 24.63
C ASP A 782 21.53 28.67 25.33
N GLU A 783 21.44 28.02 26.49
CA GLU A 783 22.62 27.57 27.28
C GLU A 783 22.96 26.07 27.20
N VAL A 784 22.29 25.27 26.35
CA VAL A 784 22.58 23.81 26.23
C VAL A 784 23.21 23.42 24.88
N MET A 785 23.52 24.38 24.01
CA MET A 785 24.11 24.15 22.68
C MET A 785 25.65 24.35 22.62
N ALA A 786 26.34 24.41 23.76
CA ALA A 786 27.80 24.68 23.79
C ALA A 786 28.71 23.47 24.10
N ASP A 787 28.18 22.26 24.32
CA ASP A 787 28.99 21.08 24.70
C ASP A 787 28.94 19.90 23.69
N LEU A 788 28.66 20.17 22.41
CA LEU A 788 28.62 19.14 21.36
C LEU A 788 29.75 19.22 20.32
N ASP A 789 30.75 20.08 20.51
CA ASP A 789 31.96 20.14 19.67
C ASP A 789 33.27 20.02 20.49
N ALA A 790 33.42 18.94 21.25
CA ALA A 790 34.71 18.48 21.78
C ALA A 790 34.82 16.94 21.87
#